data_AF-A0A953YHD5-F1
#
_entry.id   AF-A0A953YHD5-F1
#
_cell.length_a   1.000
_cell.length_b   1.000
_cell.length_c   1.000
_cell.angle_alpha   90.00
_cell.angle_beta   90.00
_cell.angle_gamma   90.00
#
_symmetry.space_group_name_H-M   'P 1'
#
loop_
_entity.id
_entity.type
_entity.pdbx_description
1 polymer ?
#
loop_
_entity_poly.entity_id
_entity_poly.type
_entity_poly.pdbx_seq_one_letter_code
_entity_poly.pdbx_strand_id
1 'polypeptide(L)'
;MSSNTRSLQRRLLAGTAFVAVIAALPVDGARAVASVDLDFGSGVVQSSDFGSVLSQGNAAPVAGTGSGSSTTLNLLDNTAADVTYGGAYSLLNNSVATSGTANLSTAAVNLAFTPGLGTDSAATGSFQTNSAAVSASNIGSQHSVTLLNSDAGFENILTGTLSVDNNDLTASATANDASASIALASGVDLTGTGAAASVAIDETLAAAPDSATDADLLVASAQQTSGDVTATVTATDLTGSTNSTSPGDGSVDVLLESVNGATVRLANSDVTTTATGNTLSGDITSTDATATLSASAAVTGLQDLAGSVVANNYDATVRVMAGIDHSDTVVGSADASSLTVADTAVTATATGNASNQTIALNANRILGSGIASVYDGNTGAADVQLAISGAELAVASVQTLADGETVSSLVNAALVQVRAGDADAAITGSELSLLSNTIEAASTGSSAVNGLSLTAGSTLSAPGAVVAVQSIDGDVSATLDGAIAQSLLEDTTVGSTVVNAGNAIGASVIGGAATNDIIATTDSLSLDTSGGSASIAQNATIGSHEIPQVSAGFVLVNDQSIGGTLTGGTASALTATATGVRVLTNYRAGSVADAISSTVHTGGYADANGVLVEPGNTLSASVVGNTADNGIALSFTALQGDATGDGEYVAAIGNSQVIQGGSALTARIVGVLGEPVKAYIDGRATDSTVTTSYNTVAASAIGNRTTANSLTVSATDVVLAAAAVFDNVSVQEFRNSSISASQVNTGGTVSNTVATTIARAIDGSTVTSAENTLSATATANSASNSVTLGTDATASIQATTLLNNAQVVAGGTISSRIGVQGTGGNLNNAGVRITAGGTISGSQVDVTGNTVVGEVKANTALNTLAVTGTIVSSGSTSHGLINDQSVDAASALTSNVAGSFAIVESADRSVTGSSLAVSDNLQQSYATANTATNTVTLHATTSDVATLAVNTQTLAGPVTANGTGVVTTSDLEVTASAGVTASDLTLDGNRNQSVATGNLETSTLTIAATNVDPVPGSAGAGHAEYGSLPSGNATLSSEQGITGAPTVSASATTNVFNHDATDASARIVDQSTVSLGSNQTTAQATGNSSSLD
;
A
#
# COMPACT_ATOMS: atom_id res chain seq x y z
N MET A 1 43.27 -12.62 10.57
CA MET A 1 43.75 -13.21 11.84
C MET A 1 42.61 -13.19 12.85
N SER A 2 42.36 -14.34 13.49
CA SER A 2 41.34 -14.63 14.52
C SER A 2 40.89 -13.44 15.38
N SER A 3 39.58 -13.15 15.34
CA SER A 3 38.87 -12.47 16.44
C SER A 3 37.43 -12.99 16.49
N ASN A 4 37.15 -13.73 17.56
CA ASN A 4 35.83 -14.20 17.97
C ASN A 4 34.97 -13.01 18.40
N THR A 5 33.95 -12.63 17.61
CA THR A 5 32.88 -11.76 18.11
C THR A 5 31.72 -12.67 18.55
N ARG A 6 31.71 -12.99 19.85
CA ARG A 6 30.56 -13.64 20.48
C ARG A 6 29.39 -12.67 20.43
N SER A 7 28.41 -12.95 19.57
CA SER A 7 27.04 -12.45 19.71
C SER A 7 26.57 -12.78 21.13
N LEU A 8 26.53 -11.77 21.99
CA LEU A 8 25.93 -11.88 23.31
C LEU A 8 24.42 -11.68 23.12
N GLN A 9 23.75 -12.70 22.57
CA GLN A 9 22.30 -12.84 22.67
C GLN A 9 21.96 -12.86 24.17
N ARG A 10 21.64 -11.70 24.73
CA ARG A 10 20.96 -11.61 26.01
C ARG A 10 19.51 -12.01 25.74
N ARG A 11 19.28 -13.32 25.54
CA ARG A 11 17.94 -13.94 25.54
C ARG A 11 17.33 -13.62 26.91
N LEU A 12 16.54 -12.54 26.95
CA LEU A 12 15.60 -12.27 28.03
C LEU A 12 14.57 -13.42 28.03
N LEU A 13 14.08 -13.80 29.21
CA LEU A 13 13.39 -15.07 29.45
C LEU A 13 12.20 -15.28 28.50
N ALA A 14 12.37 -16.13 27.47
CA ALA A 14 11.24 -16.66 26.71
C ALA A 14 10.43 -17.58 27.63
N GLY A 15 9.23 -17.15 28.02
CA GLY A 15 8.26 -18.00 28.70
C GLY A 15 7.67 -18.97 27.68
N THR A 16 8.19 -20.20 27.61
CA THR A 16 7.56 -21.29 26.86
C THR A 16 6.81 -22.19 27.83
N ALA A 17 5.47 -22.19 27.78
CA ALA A 17 4.66 -23.19 28.48
C ALA A 17 4.20 -24.23 27.46
N PHE A 18 4.82 -25.42 27.50
CA PHE A 18 4.37 -26.58 26.74
C PHE A 18 3.68 -27.54 27.70
N VAL A 19 2.35 -27.65 27.61
CA VAL A 19 1.59 -28.61 28.40
C VAL A 19 1.29 -29.82 27.51
N ALA A 20 2.16 -30.83 27.54
CA ALA A 20 1.83 -32.17 27.07
C ALA A 20 1.17 -32.93 28.21
N VAL A 21 -0.16 -33.01 28.21
CA VAL A 21 -0.89 -33.79 29.22
C VAL A 21 -0.80 -35.28 28.87
N ILE A 22 0.00 -36.02 29.64
CA ILE A 22 -0.01 -37.48 29.69
C ILE A 22 -0.46 -37.90 31.10
N ALA A 23 -1.75 -37.73 31.45
CA ALA A 23 -2.42 -38.48 32.53
C ALA A 23 -3.88 -38.07 32.72
N ALA A 24 -4.74 -39.08 32.87
CA ALA A 24 -6.11 -38.94 33.37
C ALA A 24 -6.10 -38.71 34.89
N LEU A 25 -6.63 -37.57 35.35
CA LEU A 25 -7.01 -37.34 36.74
C LEU A 25 -8.45 -36.79 36.76
N PRO A 26 -9.39 -37.42 37.47
CA PRO A 26 -10.73 -36.87 37.65
C PRO A 26 -10.69 -35.79 38.73
N VAL A 27 -11.08 -34.56 38.39
CA VAL A 27 -11.24 -33.47 39.36
C VAL A 27 -12.74 -33.18 39.46
N ASP A 28 -13.37 -33.56 40.57
CA ASP A 28 -14.76 -33.20 40.88
C ASP A 28 -14.83 -31.69 41.17
N GLY A 29 -15.26 -30.91 40.17
CA GLY A 29 -15.47 -29.47 40.29
C GLY A 29 -15.43 -28.64 39.00
N ALA A 30 -15.20 -29.26 37.84
CA ALA A 30 -14.99 -28.60 36.54
C ALA A 30 -16.15 -27.67 36.10
N ARG A 31 -15.80 -26.48 35.61
CA ARG A 31 -16.70 -25.65 34.81
C ARG A 31 -16.63 -26.16 33.37
N ALA A 32 -17.80 -26.50 32.82
CA ALA A 32 -17.87 -27.17 31.53
C ALA A 32 -17.42 -26.27 30.34
N VAL A 33 -17.43 -24.94 30.50
CA VAL A 33 -17.03 -23.96 29.46
C VAL A 33 -15.76 -23.23 29.91
N ALA A 34 -14.78 -23.06 29.01
CA ALA A 34 -13.62 -22.21 29.29
C ALA A 34 -14.05 -20.74 29.22
N SER A 35 -13.67 -19.99 30.24
CA SER A 35 -13.93 -18.55 30.36
C SER A 35 -12.60 -17.86 30.54
N VAL A 36 -12.32 -16.84 29.73
CA VAL A 36 -11.14 -15.98 29.89
C VAL A 36 -11.61 -14.53 29.88
N ASP A 37 -11.28 -13.84 30.96
CA ASP A 37 -11.53 -12.42 31.20
C ASP A 37 -10.16 -11.72 31.29
N LEU A 38 -9.86 -10.85 30.32
CA LEU A 38 -8.60 -10.12 30.17
C LEU A 38 -8.81 -8.63 30.38
N ASP A 39 -8.81 -8.22 31.64
CA ASP A 39 -8.88 -6.81 32.06
C ASP A 39 -7.47 -6.23 32.33
N PHE A 40 -7.09 -5.16 31.62
CA PHE A 40 -5.83 -4.44 31.89
C PHE A 40 -5.78 -3.74 33.25
N GLY A 41 -6.93 -3.56 33.93
CA GLY A 41 -7.09 -2.82 35.18
C GLY A 41 -7.01 -3.66 36.44
N SER A 42 -7.48 -4.92 36.41
CA SER A 42 -7.50 -5.81 37.59
C SER A 42 -6.59 -7.05 37.49
N GLY A 43 -6.09 -7.39 36.28
CA GLY A 43 -5.23 -8.54 36.02
C GLY A 43 -5.99 -9.88 35.90
N VAL A 44 -5.48 -10.78 35.05
CA VAL A 44 -6.10 -12.05 34.61
C VAL A 44 -6.62 -12.96 35.74
N VAL A 45 -7.85 -13.50 35.62
CA VAL A 45 -8.42 -14.49 36.56
C VAL A 45 -9.13 -15.70 35.89
N GLN A 46 -8.58 -16.87 36.20
CA GLN A 46 -9.05 -18.29 36.18
C GLN A 46 -9.38 -19.03 34.87
N SER A 47 -8.68 -20.16 34.71
CA SER A 47 -8.68 -21.03 33.53
C SER A 47 -9.59 -22.27 33.67
N SER A 48 -9.91 -22.78 32.48
CA SER A 48 -10.26 -24.14 32.10
C SER A 48 -9.55 -25.28 32.84
N ASP A 49 -10.06 -26.51 32.68
CA ASP A 49 -9.45 -27.74 33.22
C ASP A 49 -8.10 -28.06 32.57
N PHE A 50 -7.92 -27.70 31.29
CA PHE A 50 -6.67 -27.82 30.54
C PHE A 50 -6.26 -26.47 29.96
N GLY A 51 -5.05 -25.99 30.24
CA GLY A 51 -4.63 -24.72 29.65
C GLY A 51 -3.37 -24.07 30.18
N SER A 52 -2.93 -23.03 29.46
CA SER A 52 -1.90 -22.10 29.91
C SER A 52 -2.19 -20.71 29.37
N VAL A 53 -2.35 -19.73 30.27
CA VAL A 53 -2.35 -18.30 29.94
C VAL A 53 -1.03 -17.72 30.45
N LEU A 54 -0.22 -17.19 29.55
CA LEU A 54 1.07 -16.59 29.89
C LEU A 54 0.91 -15.09 30.12
N SER A 55 1.01 -14.65 31.37
CA SER A 55 1.04 -13.24 31.73
C SER A 55 2.48 -12.73 31.84
N GLN A 56 2.81 -11.65 31.12
CA GLN A 56 4.09 -10.96 31.19
C GLN A 56 3.87 -9.46 31.32
N GLY A 57 4.66 -8.81 32.16
CA GLY A 57 4.64 -7.36 32.32
C GLY A 57 6.07 -6.83 32.28
N ASN A 58 6.32 -5.87 31.39
CA ASN A 58 7.58 -5.15 31.32
C ASN A 58 7.40 -3.68 31.75
N ALA A 59 8.09 -3.32 32.83
CA ALA A 59 8.15 -1.96 33.36
C ALA A 59 9.58 -1.41 33.39
N ALA A 60 10.54 -2.14 32.84
CA ALA A 60 11.94 -1.72 32.73
C ALA A 60 12.31 -1.49 31.26
N PRO A 61 13.12 -0.47 30.93
CA PRO A 61 13.53 -0.24 29.55
C PRO A 61 14.29 -1.44 28.98
N VAL A 62 13.99 -1.81 27.73
CA VAL A 62 14.71 -2.82 26.97
C VAL A 62 15.48 -2.12 25.85
N ALA A 63 16.78 -2.36 25.77
CA ALA A 63 17.64 -1.72 24.79
C ALA A 63 18.63 -2.71 24.17
N GLY A 64 18.62 -2.81 22.85
CA GLY A 64 19.70 -3.41 22.06
C GLY A 64 20.55 -2.29 21.46
N THR A 65 21.85 -2.26 21.75
CA THR A 65 22.77 -1.28 21.16
C THR A 65 23.96 -1.96 20.51
N GLY A 66 24.19 -1.64 19.24
CA GLY A 66 25.39 -1.96 18.48
C GLY A 66 26.08 -0.65 18.14
N SER A 67 27.38 -0.54 18.43
CA SER A 67 28.12 0.68 18.12
C SER A 67 29.50 0.36 17.58
N GLY A 68 29.91 1.04 16.51
CA GLY A 68 31.26 0.96 15.95
C GLY A 68 31.66 -0.44 15.45
N SER A 69 30.69 -1.28 15.08
CA SER A 69 31.00 -2.63 14.57
C SER A 69 31.37 -2.53 13.10
N SER A 70 32.62 -2.89 12.74
CA SER A 70 33.09 -2.81 11.37
C SER A 70 33.54 -4.18 10.83
N THR A 71 33.13 -4.48 9.60
CA THR A 71 33.74 -5.54 8.80
C THR A 71 34.44 -4.91 7.61
N THR A 72 35.77 -4.95 7.59
CA THR A 72 36.56 -4.29 6.55
C THR A 72 37.45 -5.29 5.81
N LEU A 73 37.35 -5.32 4.48
CA LEU A 73 38.37 -5.91 3.61
C LEU A 73 39.33 -4.79 3.18
N ASN A 74 40.54 -4.82 3.72
CA ASN A 74 41.53 -3.80 3.44
C ASN A 74 42.66 -4.35 2.57
N LEU A 75 42.79 -3.80 1.36
CA LEU A 75 43.84 -4.11 0.40
C LEU A 75 44.82 -2.93 0.38
N LEU A 76 45.57 -2.75 1.48
CA LEU A 76 46.61 -1.73 1.55
C LEU A 76 47.95 -2.36 1.22
N ASP A 77 48.59 -1.90 0.16
CA ASP A 77 50.03 -2.00 0.02
C ASP A 77 50.60 -0.58 -0.11
N ASN A 78 51.21 -0.09 0.97
CA ASN A 78 51.85 1.22 1.01
C ASN A 78 53.30 1.03 0.58
N THR A 79 53.48 0.77 -0.71
CA THR A 79 54.80 0.69 -1.33
C THR A 79 55.05 1.91 -2.18
N ALA A 80 56.32 2.29 -2.27
CA ALA A 80 56.80 3.26 -3.25
C ALA A 80 56.85 2.65 -4.68
N ALA A 81 55.79 1.94 -5.08
CA ALA A 81 55.56 1.33 -6.39
C ALA A 81 54.05 1.08 -6.59
N ASP A 82 53.60 1.07 -7.84
CA ASP A 82 52.23 0.67 -8.15
C ASP A 82 52.02 -0.82 -7.86
N VAL A 83 50.88 -1.17 -7.27
CA VAL A 83 50.54 -2.55 -6.92
C VAL A 83 49.25 -2.96 -7.62
N THR A 84 49.34 -4.05 -8.39
CA THR A 84 48.19 -4.58 -9.14
C THR A 84 47.55 -5.78 -8.43
N TYR A 85 46.24 -5.69 -8.23
CA TYR A 85 45.39 -6.72 -7.64
C TYR A 85 44.54 -7.39 -8.73
N GLY A 86 45.05 -8.50 -9.29
CA GLY A 86 44.37 -9.26 -10.36
C GLY A 86 43.53 -10.46 -9.90
N GLY A 87 43.37 -10.65 -8.58
CA GLY A 87 42.62 -11.77 -8.01
C GLY A 87 41.10 -11.57 -8.00
N ALA A 88 40.38 -12.57 -7.47
CA ALA A 88 38.97 -12.43 -7.11
C ALA A 88 38.86 -12.15 -5.60
N TYR A 89 38.25 -11.02 -5.25
CA TYR A 89 38.06 -10.55 -3.88
C TYR A 89 36.58 -10.48 -3.56
N SER A 90 36.23 -10.70 -2.30
CA SER A 90 34.83 -10.67 -1.91
C SER A 90 34.62 -10.34 -0.43
N LEU A 91 33.59 -9.55 -0.14
CA LEU A 91 33.03 -9.32 1.18
C LEU A 91 31.57 -9.75 1.14
N LEU A 92 31.25 -10.94 1.68
CA LEU A 92 29.95 -11.58 1.50
C LEU A 92 29.32 -11.93 2.85
N ASN A 93 28.00 -11.80 2.96
CA ASN A 93 27.19 -12.36 4.05
C ASN A 93 27.59 -11.86 5.45
N ASN A 94 27.87 -10.56 5.60
CA ASN A 94 28.16 -9.96 6.91
C ASN A 94 26.94 -9.20 7.42
N SER A 95 26.61 -9.34 8.70
CA SER A 95 25.44 -8.66 9.28
C SER A 95 25.80 -8.04 10.63
N VAL A 96 25.41 -6.78 10.82
CA VAL A 96 25.38 -6.13 12.14
C VAL A 96 23.93 -5.85 12.49
N ALA A 97 23.39 -6.67 13.38
CA ALA A 97 21.99 -6.59 13.80
C ALA A 97 21.88 -6.18 15.28
N THR A 98 20.90 -5.33 15.56
CA THR A 98 20.53 -4.93 16.91
C THR A 98 19.04 -5.16 17.10
N SER A 99 18.64 -5.71 18.25
CA SER A 99 17.24 -6.03 18.50
C SER A 99 16.83 -5.77 19.94
N GLY A 100 15.59 -5.33 20.15
CA GLY A 100 14.95 -5.21 21.45
C GLY A 100 13.53 -5.77 21.40
N THR A 101 13.20 -6.71 22.29
CA THR A 101 11.84 -7.24 22.45
C THR A 101 11.49 -7.20 23.93
N ALA A 102 10.42 -6.51 24.33
CA ALA A 102 10.06 -6.41 25.75
C ALA A 102 9.44 -7.71 26.27
N ASN A 103 8.33 -8.14 25.68
CA ASN A 103 7.65 -9.38 26.06
C ASN A 103 7.59 -10.34 24.85
N LEU A 104 7.90 -11.62 25.11
CA LEU A 104 7.83 -12.68 24.12
C LEU A 104 7.18 -13.91 24.76
N SER A 105 6.04 -14.35 24.24
CA SER A 105 5.33 -15.54 24.72
C SER A 105 4.93 -16.47 23.60
N THR A 106 5.09 -17.77 23.84
CA THR A 106 4.48 -18.82 23.03
C THR A 106 3.75 -19.78 23.97
N ALA A 107 2.43 -19.84 23.82
CA ALA A 107 1.54 -20.76 24.53
C ALA A 107 0.98 -21.78 23.54
N ALA A 108 1.08 -23.06 23.86
CA ALA A 108 0.57 -24.12 22.98
C ALA A 108 -0.03 -25.26 23.79
N VAL A 109 -1.21 -25.70 23.36
CA VAL A 109 -1.91 -26.88 23.88
C VAL A 109 -2.08 -27.87 22.73
N ASN A 110 -1.68 -29.12 22.94
CA ASN A 110 -1.91 -30.21 22.00
C ASN A 110 -2.81 -31.25 22.63
N LEU A 111 -4.03 -31.40 22.11
CA LEU A 111 -5.00 -32.38 22.56
C LEU A 111 -4.79 -33.70 21.81
N ALA A 112 -4.14 -34.66 22.47
CA ALA A 112 -3.69 -35.93 21.87
C ALA A 112 -4.63 -37.13 22.10
N PHE A 113 -5.76 -36.91 22.77
CA PHE A 113 -6.80 -37.89 23.06
C PHE A 113 -8.15 -37.17 23.00
N THR A 114 -9.26 -37.90 22.95
CA THR A 114 -10.63 -37.38 23.08
C THR A 114 -10.92 -37.07 24.56
N PRO A 115 -10.77 -35.82 25.05
CA PRO A 115 -11.28 -35.45 26.36
C PRO A 115 -12.81 -35.53 26.37
N GLY A 116 -13.39 -35.77 27.56
CA GLY A 116 -14.82 -35.66 27.74
C GLY A 116 -15.23 -34.20 27.89
N LEU A 117 -15.20 -33.40 26.81
CA LEU A 117 -15.50 -31.95 26.89
C LEU A 117 -16.96 -31.63 27.29
N GLY A 118 -17.82 -32.63 27.51
CA GLY A 118 -19.10 -32.43 28.21
C GLY A 118 -18.93 -32.02 29.68
N THR A 119 -17.73 -32.20 30.25
CA THR A 119 -17.33 -31.66 31.57
C THR A 119 -16.01 -30.90 31.55
N ASP A 120 -15.19 -31.06 30.51
CA ASP A 120 -13.83 -30.51 30.44
C ASP A 120 -13.74 -29.38 29.41
N SER A 121 -12.86 -28.39 29.61
CA SER A 121 -12.62 -27.31 28.64
C SER A 121 -11.12 -27.07 28.42
N ALA A 122 -10.75 -26.47 27.28
CA ALA A 122 -9.37 -26.12 26.97
C ALA A 122 -9.21 -24.63 26.64
N ALA A 123 -8.27 -23.96 27.31
CA ALA A 123 -7.96 -22.56 27.03
C ALA A 123 -6.46 -22.31 26.96
N THR A 124 -6.02 -21.45 26.07
CA THR A 124 -4.66 -20.94 26.06
C THR A 124 -4.65 -19.48 25.65
N GLY A 125 -3.54 -18.80 25.89
CA GLY A 125 -3.52 -17.38 25.68
C GLY A 125 -2.26 -16.70 26.18
N SER A 126 -2.24 -15.39 25.97
CA SER A 126 -1.19 -14.52 26.44
C SER A 126 -1.78 -13.19 26.90
N PHE A 127 -1.17 -12.63 27.94
CA PHE A 127 -1.49 -11.31 28.42
C PHE A 127 -0.19 -10.56 28.61
N GLN A 128 0.05 -9.51 27.81
CA GLN A 128 1.30 -8.77 27.84
C GLN A 128 1.07 -7.29 28.05
N THR A 129 1.79 -6.70 28.99
CA THR A 129 1.82 -5.24 29.16
C THR A 129 3.24 -4.72 29.06
N ASN A 130 3.45 -3.65 28.31
CA ASN A 130 4.73 -2.94 28.22
C ASN A 130 4.52 -1.46 28.51
N SER A 131 5.03 -1.01 29.66
CA SER A 131 4.94 0.40 30.09
C SER A 131 6.28 1.14 29.99
N ALA A 132 7.33 0.46 29.55
CA ALA A 132 8.67 1.01 29.43
C ALA A 132 9.13 1.08 27.97
N ALA A 133 10.09 1.96 27.69
CA ALA A 133 10.62 2.12 26.36
C ALA A 133 11.34 0.85 25.87
N VAL A 134 11.13 0.48 24.61
CA VAL A 134 11.85 -0.56 23.89
C VAL A 134 12.64 0.07 22.77
N SER A 135 13.94 -0.17 22.74
CA SER A 135 14.82 0.43 21.74
C SER A 135 15.79 -0.57 21.11
N ALA A 136 16.06 -0.38 19.83
CA ALA A 136 17.17 -1.02 19.13
C ALA A 136 17.93 0.05 18.34
N SER A 137 19.23 0.14 18.54
CA SER A 137 20.05 1.17 17.89
C SER A 137 21.37 0.63 17.38
N ASN A 138 21.63 0.86 16.10
CA ASN A 138 22.89 0.60 15.45
C ASN A 138 23.57 1.93 15.07
N ILE A 139 24.66 2.27 15.77
CA ILE A 139 25.32 3.57 15.69
C ILE A 139 26.74 3.42 15.16
N GLY A 140 27.00 3.94 13.97
CA GLY A 140 28.32 3.96 13.34
C GLY A 140 28.94 2.59 13.09
N SER A 141 28.12 1.58 12.82
CA SER A 141 28.61 0.31 12.28
C SER A 141 28.75 0.40 10.76
N GLN A 142 29.64 -0.39 10.16
CA GLN A 142 29.91 -0.32 8.73
C GLN A 142 30.39 -1.65 8.16
N HIS A 143 30.16 -1.85 6.87
CA HIS A 143 30.86 -2.85 6.07
C HIS A 143 31.65 -2.12 4.99
N SER A 144 32.94 -2.36 4.87
CA SER A 144 33.78 -1.59 3.94
C SER A 144 34.80 -2.44 3.18
N VAL A 145 35.05 -2.07 1.93
CA VAL A 145 36.22 -2.50 1.17
C VAL A 145 37.03 -1.27 0.81
N THR A 146 38.31 -1.28 1.14
CA THR A 146 39.23 -0.17 0.83
C THR A 146 40.45 -0.69 0.08
N LEU A 147 40.76 -0.06 -1.04
CA LEU A 147 41.96 -0.24 -1.85
C LEU A 147 42.53 1.15 -2.11
N LEU A 148 43.44 1.62 -1.26
CA LEU A 148 44.00 2.97 -1.31
C LEU A 148 45.51 2.89 -1.03
N ASN A 149 46.33 3.66 -1.73
CA ASN A 149 47.74 3.85 -1.41
C ASN A 149 47.94 5.16 -0.64
N SER A 150 48.67 5.12 0.48
CA SER A 150 48.98 6.33 1.25
C SER A 150 50.28 7.02 0.80
N ASP A 151 51.09 6.39 -0.04
CA ASP A 151 52.36 6.93 -0.52
C ASP A 151 52.14 7.80 -1.78
N ALA A 152 52.55 9.07 -1.68
CA ALA A 152 52.50 10.00 -2.80
C ALA A 152 53.28 9.47 -4.02
N GLY A 153 52.63 9.44 -5.19
CA GLY A 153 53.24 9.07 -6.47
C GLY A 153 52.99 7.64 -6.96
N PHE A 154 52.22 6.80 -6.24
CA PHE A 154 51.95 5.41 -6.59
C PHE A 154 50.48 4.99 -6.39
N GLU A 155 50.00 3.99 -7.13
CA GLU A 155 48.60 3.54 -7.13
C GLU A 155 48.42 2.08 -6.67
N ASN A 156 47.31 1.82 -5.99
CA ASN A 156 46.74 0.48 -5.86
C ASN A 156 45.67 0.24 -6.94
N ILE A 157 45.95 -0.66 -7.87
CA ILE A 157 45.15 -0.89 -9.09
C ILE A 157 44.43 -2.24 -9.03
N LEU A 158 43.10 -2.24 -9.04
CA LEU A 158 42.31 -3.46 -9.23
C LEU A 158 42.18 -3.79 -10.73
N THR A 159 42.47 -5.03 -11.10
CA THR A 159 42.26 -5.55 -12.48
C THR A 159 41.41 -6.82 -12.51
N GLY A 160 41.15 -7.43 -11.34
CA GLY A 160 40.33 -8.62 -11.20
C GLY A 160 38.87 -8.31 -10.86
N THR A 161 38.24 -9.16 -10.05
CA THR A 161 36.84 -9.02 -9.65
C THR A 161 36.70 -8.70 -8.16
N LEU A 162 35.82 -7.78 -7.79
CA LEU A 162 35.43 -7.50 -6.41
C LEU A 162 33.91 -7.65 -6.26
N SER A 163 33.47 -8.52 -5.34
CA SER A 163 32.04 -8.71 -5.03
C SER A 163 31.75 -8.35 -3.58
N VAL A 164 30.85 -7.40 -3.36
CA VAL A 164 30.27 -7.07 -2.05
C VAL A 164 28.80 -7.44 -2.13
N ASP A 165 28.38 -8.42 -1.34
CA ASP A 165 27.05 -9.02 -1.49
C ASP A 165 26.47 -9.44 -0.12
N ASN A 166 25.19 -9.17 0.13
CA ASN A 166 24.52 -9.57 1.37
C ASN A 166 25.23 -9.05 2.64
N ASN A 167 25.54 -7.75 2.67
CA ASN A 167 26.18 -7.11 3.82
C ASN A 167 25.23 -6.11 4.48
N ASP A 168 24.64 -6.49 5.62
CA ASP A 168 23.49 -5.78 6.16
C ASP A 168 23.77 -5.08 7.50
N LEU A 169 23.07 -3.97 7.71
CA LEU A 169 22.99 -3.24 8.96
C LEU A 169 21.52 -3.15 9.38
N THR A 170 21.16 -3.72 10.52
CA THR A 170 19.75 -3.80 10.94
C THR A 170 19.52 -3.35 12.39
N ALA A 171 18.37 -2.71 12.63
CA ALA A 171 17.85 -2.43 13.97
C ALA A 171 16.36 -2.78 14.05
N SER A 172 15.96 -3.59 15.03
CA SER A 172 14.58 -4.07 15.20
C SER A 172 14.07 -3.92 16.63
N ALA A 173 12.97 -3.22 16.85
CA ALA A 173 12.34 -3.08 18.16
C ALA A 173 10.89 -3.58 18.13
N THR A 174 10.50 -4.39 19.11
CA THR A 174 9.13 -4.93 19.25
C THR A 174 8.70 -4.81 20.70
N ALA A 175 7.56 -4.19 21.01
CA ALA A 175 7.12 -4.17 22.41
C ALA A 175 6.64 -5.55 22.85
N ASN A 176 5.54 -6.02 22.27
CA ASN A 176 4.89 -7.26 22.68
C ASN A 176 4.80 -8.21 21.48
N ASP A 177 5.27 -9.44 21.65
CA ASP A 177 5.15 -10.51 20.66
C ASP A 177 4.57 -11.76 21.33
N ALA A 178 3.41 -12.21 20.86
CA ALA A 178 2.73 -13.36 21.41
C ALA A 178 2.14 -14.28 20.34
N SER A 179 2.30 -15.57 20.59
CA SER A 179 1.65 -16.66 19.85
C SER A 179 0.94 -17.59 20.82
N ALA A 180 -0.32 -17.93 20.53
CA ALA A 180 -1.11 -18.86 21.32
C ALA A 180 -1.82 -19.86 20.38
N SER A 181 -1.80 -21.16 20.71
CA SER A 181 -2.41 -22.16 19.82
C SER A 181 -2.99 -23.39 20.51
N ILE A 182 -4.08 -23.93 19.96
CA ILE A 182 -4.61 -25.25 20.26
C ILE A 182 -4.52 -26.11 19.00
N ALA A 183 -3.88 -27.27 19.10
CA ALA A 183 -3.84 -28.27 18.04
C ALA A 183 -4.58 -29.54 18.49
N LEU A 184 -5.48 -30.03 17.62
CA LEU A 184 -6.19 -31.30 17.80
C LEU A 184 -5.46 -32.41 17.03
N ALA A 185 -5.10 -33.49 17.73
CA ALA A 185 -4.49 -34.66 17.11
C ALA A 185 -5.52 -35.49 16.32
N SER A 186 -5.02 -36.38 15.46
CA SER A 186 -5.88 -37.35 14.78
C SER A 186 -6.47 -38.40 15.73
N GLY A 187 -7.73 -38.76 15.47
CA GLY A 187 -8.57 -39.64 16.27
C GLY A 187 -9.28 -38.93 17.43
N VAL A 188 -9.29 -37.59 17.46
CA VAL A 188 -9.88 -36.80 18.53
C VAL A 188 -11.26 -36.29 18.10
N ASP A 189 -12.29 -36.95 18.59
CA ASP A 189 -13.66 -36.41 18.59
C ASP A 189 -13.82 -35.42 19.75
N LEU A 190 -14.54 -34.32 19.54
CA LEU A 190 -14.82 -33.35 20.59
C LEU A 190 -16.33 -33.18 20.74
N THR A 191 -16.85 -33.47 21.93
CA THR A 191 -18.26 -33.24 22.27
C THR A 191 -18.37 -32.09 23.24
N GLY A 192 -18.86 -30.95 22.79
CA GLY A 192 -19.01 -29.75 23.59
C GLY A 192 -20.09 -29.79 24.66
N THR A 193 -20.18 -28.69 25.39
CA THR A 193 -21.22 -28.46 26.40
C THR A 193 -22.61 -28.18 25.82
N GLY A 194 -22.66 -27.90 24.52
CA GLY A 194 -23.86 -27.40 23.83
C GLY A 194 -24.08 -25.89 24.01
N ALA A 195 -23.14 -25.17 24.63
CA ALA A 195 -23.13 -23.71 24.68
C ALA A 195 -22.31 -23.15 23.52
N ALA A 196 -22.89 -22.18 22.80
CA ALA A 196 -22.20 -21.42 21.76
C ALA A 196 -21.06 -20.57 22.36
N ALA A 197 -20.09 -20.21 21.53
CA ALA A 197 -19.07 -19.25 21.90
C ALA A 197 -19.70 -17.86 22.12
N SER A 198 -19.20 -17.16 23.12
CA SER A 198 -19.57 -15.78 23.44
C SER A 198 -18.30 -14.94 23.52
N VAL A 199 -18.24 -13.86 22.76
CA VAL A 199 -17.12 -12.90 22.79
C VAL A 199 -17.68 -11.54 23.17
N ALA A 200 -17.10 -10.88 24.15
CA ALA A 200 -17.36 -9.49 24.47
C ALA A 200 -16.00 -8.79 24.66
N ILE A 201 -15.71 -7.79 23.84
CA ILE A 201 -14.52 -6.95 23.96
C ILE A 201 -15.01 -5.51 24.12
N ASP A 202 -14.58 -4.85 25.20
CA ASP A 202 -15.16 -3.60 25.67
C ASP A 202 -14.08 -2.58 26.04
N GLU A 203 -14.25 -1.33 25.58
CA GLU A 203 -13.44 -0.18 25.96
C GLU A 203 -14.13 0.76 26.97
N THR A 204 -15.43 0.56 27.27
CA THR A 204 -16.29 1.52 27.97
C THR A 204 -16.15 1.56 29.49
N LEU A 205 -15.21 0.81 30.09
CA LEU A 205 -14.98 0.90 31.53
C LEU A 205 -13.77 1.79 31.84
N ALA A 206 -14.05 2.91 32.52
CA ALA A 206 -13.07 3.78 33.15
C ALA A 206 -12.16 3.01 34.13
N ALA A 207 -11.13 2.35 33.58
CA ALA A 207 -9.78 2.09 34.09
C ALA A 207 -8.94 1.25 33.11
N ALA A 208 -9.53 0.48 32.17
CA ALA A 208 -8.80 -0.41 31.27
C ALA A 208 -9.68 -1.08 30.19
N PRO A 209 -9.14 -1.37 28.99
CA PRO A 209 -9.78 -2.27 28.02
C PRO A 209 -9.96 -3.70 28.58
N ASP A 210 -11.06 -4.35 28.19
CA ASP A 210 -11.49 -5.66 28.70
C ASP A 210 -11.89 -6.61 27.55
N SER A 211 -11.68 -7.92 27.74
CA SER A 211 -12.13 -8.99 26.86
C SER A 211 -12.63 -10.17 27.69
N ALA A 212 -13.95 -10.41 27.66
CA ALA A 212 -14.61 -11.57 28.25
C ALA A 212 -15.05 -12.55 27.16
N THR A 213 -14.44 -13.74 27.13
CA THR A 213 -14.74 -14.77 26.12
C THR A 213 -15.02 -16.13 26.77
N ASP A 214 -16.07 -16.79 26.29
CA ASP A 214 -16.48 -18.14 26.70
C ASP A 214 -16.54 -19.08 25.48
N ALA A 215 -15.92 -20.26 25.56
CA ALA A 215 -16.02 -21.34 24.56
C ALA A 215 -15.54 -22.69 25.15
N ASP A 216 -15.78 -23.83 24.48
CA ASP A 216 -15.20 -25.11 24.90
C ASP A 216 -13.69 -25.17 24.60
N LEU A 217 -13.28 -24.63 23.45
CA LEU A 217 -11.88 -24.37 23.06
C LEU A 217 -11.63 -22.87 22.93
N LEU A 218 -10.70 -22.32 23.69
CA LEU A 218 -10.48 -20.88 23.74
C LEU A 218 -9.01 -20.51 23.55
N VAL A 219 -8.73 -19.68 22.56
CA VAL A 219 -7.46 -18.94 22.44
C VAL A 219 -7.77 -17.47 22.65
N ALA A 220 -7.42 -16.90 23.80
CA ALA A 220 -7.69 -15.50 24.10
C ALA A 220 -6.39 -14.79 24.47
N SER A 221 -6.11 -13.66 23.83
CA SER A 221 -4.90 -12.90 24.14
C SER A 221 -5.13 -11.39 24.13
N ALA A 222 -4.40 -10.69 24.99
CA ALA A 222 -4.44 -9.24 25.08
C ALA A 222 -3.03 -8.65 25.23
N GLN A 223 -2.77 -7.54 24.55
CA GLN A 223 -1.50 -6.82 24.60
C GLN A 223 -1.74 -5.31 24.75
N GLN A 224 -1.04 -4.69 25.68
CA GLN A 224 -1.02 -3.23 25.82
C GLN A 224 0.41 -2.71 25.80
N THR A 225 0.64 -1.66 25.02
CA THR A 225 1.92 -0.94 25.00
C THR A 225 1.67 0.54 25.27
N SER A 226 2.23 1.06 26.36
CA SER A 226 2.22 2.49 26.70
C SER A 226 3.62 3.11 26.76
N GLY A 227 4.65 2.32 26.48
CA GLY A 227 6.03 2.78 26.38
C GLY A 227 6.47 2.85 24.92
N ASP A 228 7.27 3.87 24.58
CA ASP A 228 7.73 4.08 23.21
C ASP A 228 8.54 2.90 22.67
N VAL A 229 8.33 2.57 21.39
CA VAL A 229 9.11 1.60 20.64
C VAL A 229 9.93 2.33 19.59
N THR A 230 11.25 2.20 19.63
CA THR A 230 12.14 2.92 18.70
C THR A 230 13.21 2.01 18.11
N ALA A 231 13.30 1.97 16.78
CA ALA A 231 14.40 1.35 16.06
C ALA A 231 15.17 2.40 15.25
N THR A 232 16.50 2.43 15.39
CA THR A 232 17.32 3.47 14.75
C THR A 232 18.62 2.91 14.19
N VAL A 233 18.94 3.27 12.95
CA VAL A 233 20.30 3.20 12.40
C VAL A 233 20.80 4.64 12.21
N THR A 234 22.02 4.93 12.64
CA THR A 234 22.60 6.27 12.56
C THR A 234 24.08 6.21 12.20
N ALA A 235 24.47 6.99 11.19
CA ALA A 235 25.86 7.34 10.94
C ALA A 235 26.36 8.35 11.99
N THR A 236 27.55 8.16 12.56
CA THR A 236 28.15 9.11 13.52
C THR A 236 29.01 10.19 12.88
N ASP A 237 29.45 10.01 11.64
CA ASP A 237 30.15 11.04 10.86
C ASP A 237 29.17 11.80 9.97
N LEU A 238 28.62 12.90 10.51
CA LEU A 238 27.61 13.80 9.92
C LEU A 238 28.06 14.56 8.66
N THR A 239 29.19 14.20 8.05
CA THR A 239 29.54 14.80 6.77
C THR A 239 28.88 13.98 5.67
N GLY A 240 27.59 14.24 5.42
CA GLY A 240 26.84 13.88 4.19
C GLY A 240 27.43 14.46 2.90
N SER A 241 28.76 14.57 2.87
CA SER A 241 29.57 14.87 1.73
C SER A 241 29.48 13.68 0.79
N THR A 242 28.77 13.89 -0.31
CA THR A 242 28.88 13.06 -1.53
C THR A 242 30.34 12.92 -2.02
N ASN A 243 31.26 13.69 -1.42
CA ASN A 243 32.67 13.76 -1.76
C ASN A 243 33.60 13.16 -0.69
N SER A 244 33.08 12.55 0.38
CA SER A 244 33.94 11.92 1.40
C SER A 244 34.68 10.71 0.82
N THR A 245 36.00 10.73 0.90
CA THR A 245 36.91 9.64 0.47
C THR A 245 37.23 8.65 1.59
N SER A 246 36.59 8.80 2.75
CA SER A 246 36.64 7.86 3.85
C SER A 246 35.37 7.01 3.88
N PRO A 247 35.46 5.73 4.30
CA PRO A 247 34.27 4.97 4.67
C PRO A 247 33.43 5.75 5.68
N GLY A 248 32.12 5.82 5.46
CA GLY A 248 31.17 6.40 6.38
C GLY A 248 30.89 5.48 7.55
N ASP A 249 30.43 6.08 8.64
CA ASP A 249 29.73 5.36 9.71
C ASP A 249 28.31 5.03 9.21
N GLY A 250 27.72 3.88 9.56
CA GLY A 250 26.36 3.53 9.11
C GLY A 250 26.26 3.13 7.63
N SER A 251 27.34 2.58 7.05
CA SER A 251 27.45 2.39 5.59
C SER A 251 27.80 0.98 5.14
N VAL A 252 27.53 0.73 3.85
CA VAL A 252 28.15 -0.35 3.07
C VAL A 252 28.94 0.29 1.93
N ASP A 253 30.27 0.31 2.07
CA ASP A 253 31.15 1.11 1.23
C ASP A 253 32.18 0.29 0.46
N VAL A 254 32.43 0.67 -0.78
CA VAL A 254 33.58 0.23 -1.58
C VAL A 254 34.34 1.45 -2.08
N LEU A 255 35.59 1.62 -1.62
CA LEU A 255 36.45 2.73 -2.01
C LEU A 255 37.72 2.19 -2.69
N LEU A 256 37.90 2.53 -3.95
CA LEU A 256 38.99 2.07 -4.81
C LEU A 256 39.73 3.29 -5.37
N GLU A 257 41.05 3.28 -5.23
CA GLU A 257 41.94 4.26 -5.84
C GLU A 257 41.90 4.12 -7.36
N SER A 258 42.42 3.02 -7.92
CA SER A 258 42.39 2.75 -9.36
C SER A 258 41.71 1.41 -9.70
N VAL A 259 40.96 1.39 -10.80
CA VAL A 259 40.40 0.19 -11.43
C VAL A 259 40.70 0.22 -12.93
N ASN A 260 41.16 -0.91 -13.48
CA ASN A 260 41.48 -1.03 -14.91
C ASN A 260 41.11 -2.43 -15.42
N GLY A 261 40.09 -2.53 -16.28
CA GLY A 261 39.60 -3.83 -16.75
C GLY A 261 38.90 -4.66 -15.68
N ALA A 262 38.54 -4.05 -14.53
CA ALA A 262 38.01 -4.75 -13.38
C ALA A 262 36.48 -4.89 -13.43
N THR A 263 35.96 -5.82 -12.63
CA THR A 263 34.51 -5.93 -12.37
C THR A 263 34.25 -5.76 -10.88
N VAL A 264 33.53 -4.71 -10.51
CA VAL A 264 33.16 -4.39 -9.13
C VAL A 264 31.65 -4.41 -9.02
N ARG A 265 31.13 -5.23 -8.11
CA ARG A 265 29.69 -5.34 -7.86
C ARG A 265 29.41 -5.22 -6.36
N LEU A 266 28.54 -4.28 -6.01
CA LEU A 266 27.88 -4.17 -4.72
C LEU A 266 26.40 -4.52 -4.90
N ALA A 267 25.90 -5.54 -4.20
CA ALA A 267 24.49 -5.90 -4.30
C ALA A 267 23.90 -6.48 -3.02
N ASN A 268 22.55 -6.56 -2.97
CA ASN A 268 21.77 -7.18 -1.89
C ASN A 268 22.25 -6.78 -0.49
N SER A 269 22.74 -5.55 -0.31
CA SER A 269 23.38 -5.11 0.94
C SER A 269 22.57 -3.97 1.50
N ASP A 270 21.93 -4.24 2.65
CA ASP A 270 20.81 -3.43 3.10
C ASP A 270 21.07 -2.70 4.41
N VAL A 271 20.40 -1.55 4.57
CA VAL A 271 20.34 -0.80 5.82
C VAL A 271 18.88 -0.63 6.23
N THR A 272 18.43 -1.43 7.20
CA THR A 272 17.00 -1.56 7.52
C THR A 272 16.70 -1.24 8.98
N THR A 273 15.62 -0.51 9.24
CA THR A 273 15.05 -0.37 10.59
C THR A 273 13.59 -0.80 10.64
N THR A 274 13.23 -1.49 11.73
CA THR A 274 11.87 -1.99 11.95
C THR A 274 11.44 -1.74 13.38
N ALA A 275 10.30 -1.06 13.58
CA ALA A 275 9.69 -0.88 14.88
C ALA A 275 8.25 -1.42 14.86
N THR A 276 7.90 -2.27 15.82
CA THR A 276 6.57 -2.86 15.93
C THR A 276 6.03 -2.66 17.34
N GLY A 277 4.80 -2.16 17.50
CA GLY A 277 4.13 -2.08 18.79
C GLY A 277 3.78 -3.47 19.31
N ASN A 278 2.57 -3.92 19.02
CA ASN A 278 2.05 -5.21 19.47
C ASN A 278 1.90 -6.19 18.29
N THR A 279 2.40 -7.41 18.44
CA THR A 279 2.22 -8.53 17.51
C THR A 279 1.52 -9.68 18.22
N LEU A 280 0.37 -10.10 17.70
CA LEU A 280 -0.42 -11.17 18.27
C LEU A 280 -0.81 -12.22 17.22
N SER A 281 -0.62 -13.49 17.55
CA SER A 281 -1.07 -14.64 16.75
C SER A 281 -1.87 -15.61 17.62
N GLY A 282 -3.04 -16.03 17.16
CA GLY A 282 -3.89 -17.01 17.86
C GLY A 282 -4.47 -18.03 16.89
N ASP A 283 -4.33 -19.33 17.19
CA ASP A 283 -4.72 -20.38 16.25
C ASP A 283 -5.42 -21.59 16.92
N ILE A 284 -6.50 -22.09 16.32
CA ILE A 284 -7.07 -23.42 16.64
C ILE A 284 -7.06 -24.28 15.38
N THR A 285 -6.41 -25.45 15.42
CA THR A 285 -6.24 -26.31 14.24
C THR A 285 -6.65 -27.76 14.46
N SER A 286 -7.29 -28.36 13.45
CA SER A 286 -7.53 -29.80 13.33
C SER A 286 -7.25 -30.28 11.91
N THR A 287 -6.58 -31.42 11.78
CA THR A 287 -6.29 -32.05 10.47
C THR A 287 -7.02 -33.38 10.26
N ASP A 288 -7.87 -33.78 11.21
CA ASP A 288 -8.50 -35.10 11.22
C ASP A 288 -9.82 -35.15 10.46
N ALA A 289 -9.77 -35.46 9.17
CA ALA A 289 -10.96 -35.65 8.34
C ALA A 289 -11.93 -36.76 8.80
N THR A 290 -11.62 -37.55 9.84
CA THR A 290 -12.51 -38.57 10.41
C THR A 290 -13.26 -38.12 11.68
N ALA A 291 -12.82 -37.02 12.31
CA ALA A 291 -13.35 -36.57 13.58
C ALA A 291 -14.80 -36.05 13.48
N THR A 292 -15.50 -36.09 14.61
CA THR A 292 -16.73 -35.34 14.84
C THR A 292 -16.45 -34.26 15.89
N LEU A 293 -16.63 -33.00 15.50
CA LEU A 293 -16.43 -31.84 16.36
C LEU A 293 -17.79 -31.19 16.63
N SER A 294 -18.18 -31.08 17.88
CA SER A 294 -19.38 -30.35 18.32
C SER A 294 -19.11 -29.47 19.54
N ALA A 295 -17.85 -29.06 19.69
CA ALA A 295 -17.39 -28.19 20.74
C ALA A 295 -17.25 -26.77 20.19
N SER A 296 -17.67 -25.78 20.97
CA SER A 296 -17.55 -24.39 20.56
C SER A 296 -16.10 -23.94 20.63
N ALA A 297 -15.69 -23.05 19.73
CA ALA A 297 -14.33 -22.57 19.66
C ALA A 297 -14.28 -21.05 19.47
N ALA A 298 -13.39 -20.38 20.17
CA ALA A 298 -13.15 -18.96 20.00
C ALA A 298 -11.65 -18.62 19.96
N VAL A 299 -11.29 -17.72 19.07
CA VAL A 299 -9.96 -17.10 18.99
C VAL A 299 -10.13 -15.59 19.06
N THR A 300 -9.60 -14.96 20.09
CA THR A 300 -9.77 -13.52 20.35
C THR A 300 -8.45 -12.81 20.60
N GLY A 301 -8.33 -11.60 20.03
CA GLY A 301 -7.17 -10.73 20.20
C GLY A 301 -7.57 -9.30 20.51
N LEU A 302 -7.03 -8.76 21.61
CA LEU A 302 -7.18 -7.35 22.00
C LEU A 302 -5.80 -6.67 22.01
N GLN A 303 -5.62 -5.61 21.24
CA GLN A 303 -4.36 -4.86 21.20
C GLN A 303 -4.62 -3.35 21.39
N ASP A 304 -4.02 -2.79 22.44
CA ASP A 304 -4.05 -1.35 22.73
C ASP A 304 -2.64 -0.77 22.59
N LEU A 305 -2.53 0.27 21.76
CA LEU A 305 -1.30 1.03 21.55
C LEU A 305 -1.48 2.47 22.03
N ALA A 306 -0.96 2.72 23.24
CA ALA A 306 -0.93 3.98 23.94
C ALA A 306 0.51 4.53 24.12
N GLY A 307 1.41 4.16 23.20
CA GLY A 307 2.78 4.64 23.12
C GLY A 307 3.24 4.71 21.66
N SER A 308 4.23 5.54 21.37
CA SER A 308 4.62 5.81 19.99
C SER A 308 5.56 4.74 19.42
N VAL A 309 5.40 4.41 18.15
CA VAL A 309 6.23 3.44 17.41
C VAL A 309 7.01 4.17 16.32
N VAL A 310 8.34 4.13 16.39
CA VAL A 310 9.22 4.97 15.57
C VAL A 310 10.35 4.15 14.94
N ALA A 311 10.47 4.16 13.62
CA ALA A 311 11.59 3.55 12.89
C ALA A 311 12.36 4.62 12.10
N ASN A 312 13.65 4.77 12.38
CA ASN A 312 14.46 5.83 11.80
C ASN A 312 15.74 5.31 11.15
N ASN A 313 16.09 5.89 10.01
CA ASN A 313 17.35 5.70 9.35
C ASN A 313 17.95 7.07 9.00
N TYR A 314 19.13 7.38 9.54
CA TYR A 314 19.80 8.67 9.36
C TYR A 314 21.14 8.48 8.64
N ASP A 315 21.30 9.20 7.52
CA ASP A 315 22.55 9.32 6.76
C ASP A 315 23.12 7.97 6.28
N ALA A 316 22.27 6.95 6.09
CA ALA A 316 22.73 5.66 5.57
C ALA A 316 23.26 5.76 4.14
N THR A 317 24.40 5.12 3.90
CA THR A 317 25.06 5.13 2.60
C THR A 317 25.39 3.74 2.10
N VAL A 318 25.12 3.49 0.82
CA VAL A 318 25.46 2.25 0.11
C VAL A 318 26.11 2.65 -1.21
N ARG A 319 27.43 2.46 -1.34
CA ARG A 319 28.14 3.03 -2.50
C ARG A 319 29.38 2.29 -2.96
N VAL A 320 29.66 2.46 -4.26
CA VAL A 320 30.92 2.11 -4.91
C VAL A 320 31.55 3.39 -5.45
N MET A 321 32.81 3.62 -5.09
CA MET A 321 33.63 4.74 -5.56
C MET A 321 34.94 4.19 -6.13
N ALA A 322 35.26 4.57 -7.36
CA ALA A 322 36.52 4.26 -8.02
C ALA A 322 37.15 5.53 -8.60
N GLY A 323 38.47 5.54 -8.78
CA GLY A 323 39.18 6.72 -9.28
C GLY A 323 39.37 7.80 -8.21
N ILE A 324 39.55 7.39 -6.95
CA ILE A 324 39.67 8.31 -5.81
C ILE A 324 41.11 8.77 -5.65
N ASP A 325 41.36 10.08 -5.62
CA ASP A 325 42.65 10.64 -5.19
C ASP A 325 42.71 10.71 -3.66
N HIS A 326 43.60 9.91 -3.05
CA HIS A 326 43.83 9.88 -1.61
C HIS A 326 45.06 10.68 -1.16
N SER A 327 45.95 11.11 -2.08
CA SER A 327 47.27 11.65 -1.72
C SER A 327 47.65 12.99 -2.37
N ASP A 328 46.70 13.69 -3.01
CA ASP A 328 46.85 15.00 -3.68
C ASP A 328 47.93 15.02 -4.81
N THR A 329 48.48 13.87 -5.19
CA THR A 329 49.64 13.75 -6.10
C THR A 329 49.53 12.66 -7.15
N VAL A 330 48.53 11.77 -7.03
CA VAL A 330 48.27 10.66 -7.93
C VAL A 330 46.78 10.56 -8.13
N VAL A 331 46.37 10.51 -9.38
CA VAL A 331 44.97 10.46 -9.73
C VAL A 331 44.59 9.01 -10.03
N GLY A 332 43.66 8.48 -9.25
CA GLY A 332 43.09 7.17 -9.52
C GLY A 332 42.31 7.15 -10.84
N SER A 333 42.31 6.03 -11.55
CA SER A 333 41.59 5.84 -12.83
C SER A 333 40.45 4.83 -12.74
N ALA A 334 39.45 4.97 -13.60
CA ALA A 334 38.29 4.07 -13.69
C ALA A 334 38.10 3.40 -15.07
N ASP A 335 39.17 3.26 -15.85
CA ASP A 335 39.14 2.83 -17.24
C ASP A 335 38.74 1.35 -17.46
N ALA A 336 38.06 1.10 -18.59
CA ALA A 336 37.67 -0.21 -19.10
C ALA A 336 37.00 -1.15 -18.07
N SER A 337 36.36 -0.59 -17.04
CA SER A 337 35.88 -1.32 -15.87
C SER A 337 34.37 -1.33 -15.77
N SER A 338 33.80 -2.34 -15.13
CA SER A 338 32.37 -2.43 -14.82
C SER A 338 32.15 -2.20 -13.32
N LEU A 339 31.39 -1.16 -12.96
CA LEU A 339 31.03 -0.77 -11.60
C LEU A 339 29.52 -0.85 -11.45
N THR A 340 29.04 -1.75 -10.59
CA THR A 340 27.60 -1.96 -10.39
C THR A 340 27.21 -1.83 -8.92
N VAL A 341 26.14 -1.09 -8.66
CA VAL A 341 25.39 -1.08 -7.40
C VAL A 341 23.96 -1.49 -7.72
N ALA A 342 23.52 -2.66 -7.22
CA ALA A 342 22.24 -3.22 -7.60
C ALA A 342 21.50 -3.90 -6.44
N ASP A 343 20.16 -3.90 -6.49
CA ASP A 343 19.32 -4.66 -5.55
C ASP A 343 19.62 -4.35 -4.06
N THR A 344 19.98 -3.11 -3.73
CA THR A 344 20.23 -2.68 -2.35
C THR A 344 19.03 -1.93 -1.78
N ALA A 345 18.83 -2.00 -0.47
CA ALA A 345 17.71 -1.35 0.20
C ALA A 345 18.15 -0.49 1.39
N VAL A 346 17.64 0.74 1.47
CA VAL A 346 17.70 1.60 2.65
C VAL A 346 16.27 1.85 3.13
N THR A 347 15.85 1.19 4.20
CA THR A 347 14.45 1.15 4.61
C THR A 347 14.22 1.48 6.08
N ALA A 348 13.05 2.08 6.36
CA ALA A 348 12.52 2.25 7.70
C ALA A 348 11.04 1.87 7.71
N THR A 349 10.65 0.92 8.58
CA THR A 349 9.28 0.40 8.68
C THR A 349 8.75 0.49 10.10
N ALA A 350 7.58 1.09 10.30
CA ALA A 350 6.90 1.15 11.59
C ALA A 350 5.49 0.56 11.52
N THR A 351 5.18 -0.39 12.40
CA THR A 351 3.85 -1.01 12.49
C THR A 351 3.32 -0.84 13.90
N GLY A 352 2.13 -0.27 14.08
CA GLY A 352 1.51 -0.14 15.40
C GLY A 352 1.08 -1.50 15.95
N ASN A 353 -0.15 -1.92 15.65
CA ASN A 353 -0.67 -3.23 16.03
C ASN A 353 -0.70 -4.20 14.83
N ALA A 354 -0.36 -5.46 15.07
CA ALA A 354 -0.45 -6.55 14.10
C ALA A 354 -1.11 -7.77 14.76
N SER A 355 -2.21 -8.26 14.18
CA SER A 355 -2.97 -9.42 14.67
C SER A 355 -3.18 -10.43 13.56
N ASN A 356 -3.01 -11.72 13.88
CA ASN A 356 -3.36 -12.85 13.03
C ASN A 356 -4.13 -13.90 13.83
N GLN A 357 -5.42 -14.06 13.59
CA GLN A 357 -6.29 -14.98 14.34
C GLN A 357 -6.93 -16.00 13.40
N THR A 358 -6.77 -17.30 13.66
CA THR A 358 -7.33 -18.33 12.79
C THR A 358 -7.98 -19.50 13.51
N ILE A 359 -9.08 -20.00 12.95
CA ILE A 359 -9.62 -21.33 13.25
C ILE A 359 -9.62 -22.13 11.95
N ALA A 360 -8.90 -23.24 11.91
CA ALA A 360 -8.83 -24.14 10.76
C ALA A 360 -9.17 -25.58 11.16
N LEU A 361 -10.38 -26.04 10.84
CA LEU A 361 -10.88 -27.36 11.23
C LEU A 361 -11.12 -28.25 10.02
N ASN A 362 -10.46 -29.40 10.00
CA ASN A 362 -10.79 -30.52 9.12
C ASN A 362 -11.37 -31.66 9.95
N ALA A 363 -12.59 -32.09 9.60
CA ALA A 363 -13.35 -33.12 10.29
C ALA A 363 -14.26 -33.89 9.33
N ASN A 364 -14.80 -35.04 9.74
CA ASN A 364 -15.90 -35.65 9.01
C ASN A 364 -17.21 -34.86 9.26
N ARG A 365 -17.39 -34.38 10.50
CA ARG A 365 -18.57 -33.62 10.92
C ARG A 365 -18.16 -32.45 11.81
N ILE A 366 -18.69 -31.27 11.54
CA ILE A 366 -18.56 -30.07 12.39
C ILE A 366 -19.97 -29.61 12.72
N LEU A 367 -20.37 -29.74 13.98
CA LEU A 367 -21.76 -29.65 14.42
C LEU A 367 -21.95 -28.49 15.39
N GLY A 368 -23.06 -27.79 15.23
CA GLY A 368 -23.56 -26.76 16.14
C GLY A 368 -25.04 -26.50 15.86
N SER A 369 -25.61 -25.49 16.53
CA SER A 369 -27.00 -25.05 16.37
C SER A 369 -27.13 -23.54 16.57
N GLY A 370 -28.15 -22.91 16.00
CA GLY A 370 -28.42 -21.49 16.16
C GLY A 370 -27.83 -20.63 15.04
N ILE A 371 -27.76 -19.31 15.30
CA ILE A 371 -27.22 -18.30 14.38
C ILE A 371 -26.14 -17.50 15.09
N ALA A 372 -25.09 -17.14 14.35
CA ALA A 372 -24.10 -16.17 14.81
C ALA A 372 -24.69 -14.76 14.72
N SER A 373 -24.46 -13.95 15.75
CA SER A 373 -24.86 -12.55 15.79
C SER A 373 -23.69 -11.68 16.26
N VAL A 374 -23.39 -10.64 15.50
CA VAL A 374 -22.40 -9.61 15.81
C VAL A 374 -23.14 -8.29 16.00
N TYR A 375 -22.86 -7.59 17.10
CA TYR A 375 -23.51 -6.31 17.42
C TYR A 375 -22.66 -5.50 18.39
N ASP A 376 -22.96 -4.21 18.47
CA ASP A 376 -22.51 -3.33 19.55
C ASP A 376 -23.36 -3.57 20.82
N GLY A 377 -22.71 -3.90 21.92
CA GLY A 377 -23.32 -4.38 23.15
C GLY A 377 -24.07 -3.34 23.99
N ASN A 378 -23.86 -2.03 23.77
CA ASN A 378 -24.37 -1.00 24.69
C ASN A 378 -24.77 0.31 23.98
N THR A 379 -26.08 0.51 23.84
CA THR A 379 -26.76 1.63 23.13
C THR A 379 -26.52 3.06 23.66
N GLY A 380 -25.46 3.34 24.42
CA GLY A 380 -25.30 4.60 25.16
C GLY A 380 -23.90 5.18 25.33
N ALA A 381 -22.83 4.52 24.90
CA ALA A 381 -21.46 5.04 24.95
C ALA A 381 -20.85 5.13 23.53
N ALA A 382 -19.88 6.02 23.33
CA ALA A 382 -19.34 6.36 22.00
C ALA A 382 -18.02 5.64 21.66
N ASP A 383 -17.76 4.49 22.30
CA ASP A 383 -16.47 3.79 22.25
C ASP A 383 -16.62 2.39 21.63
N VAL A 384 -15.50 1.75 21.25
CA VAL A 384 -15.50 0.47 20.55
C VAL A 384 -15.95 -0.66 21.48
N GLN A 385 -17.12 -1.25 21.21
CA GLN A 385 -17.57 -2.45 21.90
C GLN A 385 -18.03 -3.52 20.90
N LEU A 386 -17.35 -4.67 20.93
CA LEU A 386 -17.65 -5.83 20.09
C LEU A 386 -18.34 -6.91 20.92
N ALA A 387 -19.52 -7.36 20.51
CA ALA A 387 -20.16 -8.56 21.04
C ALA A 387 -20.45 -9.58 19.92
N ILE A 388 -20.15 -10.85 20.20
CA ILE A 388 -20.54 -12.02 19.41
C ILE A 388 -21.38 -12.94 20.29
N SER A 389 -22.56 -13.33 19.82
CA SER A 389 -23.40 -14.34 20.48
C SER A 389 -23.94 -15.37 19.49
N GLY A 390 -24.21 -16.58 19.97
CA GLY A 390 -24.82 -17.66 19.19
C GLY A 390 -23.92 -18.30 18.12
N ALA A 391 -22.68 -17.84 17.95
CA ALA A 391 -21.70 -18.46 17.07
C ALA A 391 -21.10 -19.71 17.74
N GLU A 392 -21.00 -20.82 17.02
CA GLU A 392 -20.28 -21.99 17.52
C GLU A 392 -18.76 -21.78 17.40
N LEU A 393 -18.36 -21.08 16.33
CA LEU A 393 -16.98 -20.79 16.00
C LEU A 393 -16.81 -19.27 15.84
N ALA A 394 -15.98 -18.64 16.68
CA ALA A 394 -15.79 -17.19 16.67
C ALA A 394 -14.31 -16.81 16.52
N VAL A 395 -14.01 -15.90 15.59
CA VAL A 395 -12.70 -15.27 15.44
C VAL A 395 -12.87 -13.77 15.56
N ALA A 396 -12.17 -13.13 16.49
CA ALA A 396 -12.32 -11.70 16.74
C ALA A 396 -10.98 -11.01 16.99
N SER A 397 -10.82 -9.81 16.46
CA SER A 397 -9.71 -8.93 16.81
C SER A 397 -10.17 -7.49 17.00
N VAL A 398 -9.72 -6.84 18.08
CA VAL A 398 -9.89 -5.41 18.33
C VAL A 398 -8.50 -4.78 18.47
N GLN A 399 -8.25 -3.71 17.70
CA GLN A 399 -6.98 -2.98 17.73
C GLN A 399 -7.22 -1.49 17.83
N THR A 400 -6.50 -0.82 18.74
CA THR A 400 -6.58 0.64 18.89
C THR A 400 -5.23 1.32 18.89
N LEU A 401 -5.18 2.50 18.26
CA LEU A 401 -4.10 3.46 18.36
C LEU A 401 -4.65 4.73 19.03
N ALA A 402 -4.17 5.03 20.23
CA ALA A 402 -4.67 6.13 21.04
C ALA A 402 -4.36 7.53 20.44
N ASP A 403 -5.20 8.51 20.79
CA ASP A 403 -4.98 9.93 20.46
C ASP A 403 -3.65 10.44 21.06
N GLY A 404 -2.94 11.29 20.31
CA GLY A 404 -1.65 11.86 20.68
C GLY A 404 -0.44 10.94 20.45
N GLU A 405 -0.66 9.67 20.11
CA GLU A 405 0.40 8.73 19.77
C GLU A 405 0.71 8.71 18.28
N THR A 406 1.92 8.25 17.94
CA THR A 406 2.41 8.26 16.55
C THR A 406 2.95 6.90 16.13
N VAL A 407 2.61 6.46 14.93
CA VAL A 407 3.31 5.37 14.23
C VAL A 407 4.07 5.99 13.07
N SER A 408 5.40 6.07 13.18
CA SER A 408 6.21 6.87 12.26
C SER A 408 7.46 6.16 11.75
N SER A 409 7.76 6.40 10.47
CA SER A 409 8.99 6.00 9.81
C SER A 409 9.70 7.20 9.17
N LEU A 410 11.03 7.22 9.26
CA LEU A 410 11.86 8.27 8.66
C LEU A 410 13.10 7.64 8.02
N VAL A 411 13.34 7.98 6.75
CA VAL A 411 14.67 7.87 6.15
C VAL A 411 15.15 9.28 5.80
N ASN A 412 16.24 9.71 6.42
CA ASN A 412 16.81 11.03 6.27
C ASN A 412 18.19 10.93 5.62
N ALA A 413 18.41 11.72 4.57
CA ALA A 413 19.70 11.89 3.88
C ALA A 413 20.36 10.58 3.39
N ALA A 414 19.55 9.57 3.04
CA ALA A 414 20.06 8.32 2.48
C ALA A 414 20.71 8.53 1.10
N LEU A 415 21.83 7.84 0.85
CA LEU A 415 22.56 7.90 -0.42
C LEU A 415 22.88 6.50 -0.93
N VAL A 416 22.39 6.17 -2.12
CA VAL A 416 22.86 5.02 -2.90
C VAL A 416 23.63 5.54 -4.11
N GLN A 417 24.89 5.15 -4.27
CA GLN A 417 25.77 5.80 -5.24
C GLN A 417 26.74 4.86 -5.97
N VAL A 418 26.90 5.08 -7.28
CA VAL A 418 28.09 4.66 -8.04
C VAL A 418 28.86 5.91 -8.47
N ARG A 419 30.17 5.94 -8.22
CA ARG A 419 31.04 7.06 -8.58
C ARG A 419 32.30 6.59 -9.28
N ALA A 420 32.68 7.30 -10.34
CA ALA A 420 33.96 7.15 -11.01
C ALA A 420 34.63 8.51 -11.24
N GLY A 421 35.94 8.55 -11.03
CA GLY A 421 36.80 9.69 -11.37
C GLY A 421 38.02 9.25 -12.19
N ASP A 422 38.61 10.24 -12.86
CA ASP A 422 39.95 10.17 -13.45
C ASP A 422 40.43 11.62 -13.66
N ALA A 423 40.83 12.31 -12.58
CA ALA A 423 41.17 13.74 -12.62
C ALA A 423 42.32 14.16 -13.59
N ASP A 424 43.02 13.22 -14.23
CA ASP A 424 44.13 13.44 -15.16
C ASP A 424 43.83 12.93 -16.58
N ALA A 425 42.74 12.15 -16.78
CA ALA A 425 42.36 11.57 -18.07
C ALA A 425 40.83 11.39 -18.22
N ALA A 426 40.40 10.75 -19.32
CA ALA A 426 38.99 10.48 -19.57
C ALA A 426 38.65 9.05 -19.17
N ILE A 427 37.50 8.85 -18.52
CA ILE A 427 36.96 7.52 -18.18
C ILE A 427 36.57 6.82 -19.49
N THR A 428 37.38 5.86 -19.92
CA THR A 428 37.30 5.28 -21.27
C THR A 428 36.82 3.83 -21.26
N GLY A 429 35.75 3.54 -22.01
CA GLY A 429 35.26 2.18 -22.25
C GLY A 429 34.67 1.48 -21.01
N SER A 430 34.20 2.24 -20.03
CA SER A 430 33.70 1.72 -18.75
C SER A 430 32.18 1.61 -18.72
N GLU A 431 31.67 0.78 -17.81
CA GLU A 431 30.26 0.60 -17.53
C GLU A 431 29.97 0.96 -16.07
N LEU A 432 29.07 1.92 -15.84
CA LEU A 432 28.60 2.30 -14.50
C LEU A 432 27.10 2.06 -14.41
N SER A 433 26.69 1.20 -13.48
CA SER A 433 25.30 0.76 -13.39
C SER A 433 24.77 0.92 -11.95
N LEU A 434 23.69 1.67 -11.81
CA LEU A 434 22.90 1.82 -10.59
C LEU A 434 21.49 1.30 -10.85
N LEU A 435 21.22 0.07 -10.42
CA LEU A 435 20.06 -0.71 -10.88
C LEU A 435 19.18 -1.16 -9.70
N SER A 436 17.87 -1.00 -9.81
CA SER A 436 16.91 -1.71 -8.94
C SER A 436 17.11 -1.52 -7.42
N ASN A 437 17.63 -0.37 -6.99
CA ASN A 437 17.83 -0.06 -5.57
C ASN A 437 16.56 0.56 -4.96
N THR A 438 16.32 0.33 -3.68
CA THR A 438 15.16 0.83 -2.95
C THR A 438 15.57 1.77 -1.81
N ILE A 439 14.92 2.94 -1.72
CA ILE A 439 14.96 3.81 -0.53
C ILE A 439 13.53 4.07 -0.08
N GLU A 440 13.14 3.55 1.08
CA GLU A 440 11.72 3.53 1.48
C GLU A 440 11.47 3.83 2.96
N ALA A 441 10.45 4.65 3.22
CA ALA A 441 9.83 4.79 4.53
C ALA A 441 8.39 4.26 4.46
N ALA A 442 8.02 3.36 5.36
CA ALA A 442 6.69 2.76 5.39
C ALA A 442 6.11 2.71 6.81
N SER A 443 4.83 3.07 6.96
CA SER A 443 4.13 2.99 8.24
C SER A 443 2.71 2.43 8.13
N THR A 444 2.37 1.52 9.04
CA THR A 444 1.02 0.93 9.15
C THR A 444 0.50 1.13 10.57
N GLY A 445 -0.62 1.84 10.73
CA GLY A 445 -1.23 2.08 12.04
C GLY A 445 -1.64 0.78 12.72
N SER A 446 -2.54 0.01 12.10
CA SER A 446 -2.91 -1.34 12.54
C SER A 446 -3.17 -2.30 11.38
N SER A 447 -2.89 -3.58 11.59
CA SER A 447 -3.11 -4.66 10.64
C SER A 447 -3.77 -5.86 11.32
N ALA A 448 -4.88 -6.37 10.77
CA ALA A 448 -5.58 -7.55 11.24
C ALA A 448 -5.79 -8.55 10.10
N VAL A 449 -5.52 -9.83 10.39
CA VAL A 449 -5.86 -10.96 9.52
C VAL A 449 -6.68 -11.94 10.36
N ASN A 450 -7.93 -12.20 9.97
CA ASN A 450 -8.79 -13.14 10.67
C ASN A 450 -9.36 -14.19 9.72
N GLY A 451 -9.27 -15.47 10.07
CA GLY A 451 -9.68 -16.56 9.18
C GLY A 451 -10.46 -17.67 9.89
N LEU A 452 -11.58 -18.08 9.30
CA LEU A 452 -12.32 -19.28 9.67
C LEU A 452 -12.36 -20.25 8.48
N SER A 453 -11.64 -21.36 8.58
CA SER A 453 -11.55 -22.38 7.53
C SER A 453 -12.10 -23.71 8.02
N LEU A 454 -13.16 -24.20 7.36
CA LEU A 454 -13.91 -25.38 7.75
C LEU A 454 -13.99 -26.37 6.60
N THR A 455 -13.49 -27.58 6.83
CA THR A 455 -13.62 -28.71 5.91
C THR A 455 -14.34 -29.85 6.63
N ALA A 456 -15.56 -30.14 6.23
CA ALA A 456 -16.37 -31.21 6.80
C ALA A 456 -16.70 -32.27 5.75
N GLY A 457 -16.17 -33.49 5.90
CA GLY A 457 -16.36 -34.57 4.93
C GLY A 457 -17.82 -35.00 4.70
N SER A 458 -18.72 -34.77 5.66
CA SER A 458 -20.14 -35.13 5.52
C SER A 458 -21.09 -33.98 5.88
N THR A 459 -21.04 -33.45 7.10
CA THR A 459 -22.00 -32.44 7.56
C THR A 459 -21.32 -31.28 8.29
N LEU A 460 -21.68 -30.06 7.89
CA LEU A 460 -21.41 -28.82 8.61
C LEU A 460 -22.73 -28.23 9.11
N SER A 461 -22.87 -28.00 10.40
CA SER A 461 -24.01 -27.29 11.00
C SER A 461 -23.63 -26.17 11.98
N ALA A 462 -22.34 -26.00 12.25
CA ALA A 462 -21.82 -25.01 13.19
C ALA A 462 -21.88 -23.59 12.58
N PRO A 463 -22.62 -22.63 13.18
CA PRO A 463 -22.56 -21.24 12.78
C PRO A 463 -21.20 -20.61 13.12
N GLY A 464 -20.73 -19.70 12.27
CA GLY A 464 -19.40 -19.08 12.37
C GLY A 464 -19.43 -17.56 12.32
N ALA A 465 -18.57 -16.90 13.09
CA ALA A 465 -18.37 -15.45 13.07
C ALA A 465 -16.89 -15.08 12.92
N VAL A 466 -16.59 -14.11 12.06
CA VAL A 466 -15.27 -13.48 11.93
C VAL A 466 -15.42 -11.96 12.04
N VAL A 467 -14.70 -11.32 12.95
CA VAL A 467 -14.82 -9.88 13.20
C VAL A 467 -13.46 -9.20 13.36
N ALA A 468 -13.25 -8.10 12.63
CA ALA A 468 -12.17 -7.16 12.87
C ALA A 468 -12.71 -5.78 13.23
N VAL A 469 -12.20 -5.19 14.32
CA VAL A 469 -12.44 -3.80 14.66
C VAL A 469 -11.12 -3.06 14.83
N GLN A 470 -10.97 -1.92 14.17
CA GLN A 470 -9.79 -1.06 14.27
C GLN A 470 -10.19 0.40 14.49
N SER A 471 -9.65 1.03 15.54
CA SER A 471 -9.77 2.47 15.74
C SER A 471 -8.42 3.15 15.75
N ILE A 472 -8.23 4.12 14.86
CA ILE A 472 -6.98 4.88 14.70
C ILE A 472 -7.24 6.34 15.02
N ASP A 473 -6.98 6.74 16.26
CA ASP A 473 -7.10 8.12 16.71
C ASP A 473 -5.76 8.87 16.69
N GLY A 474 -4.63 8.14 16.74
CA GLY A 474 -3.28 8.71 16.60
C GLY A 474 -2.84 9.01 15.15
N ASP A 475 -1.65 9.56 15.01
CA ASP A 475 -1.04 9.91 13.72
C ASP A 475 -0.25 8.73 13.12
N VAL A 476 -0.26 8.62 11.79
CA VAL A 476 0.57 7.64 11.06
C VAL A 476 1.35 8.36 9.98
N SER A 477 2.68 8.25 9.98
CA SER A 477 3.52 9.02 9.07
C SER A 477 4.72 8.28 8.51
N ALA A 478 4.96 8.40 7.21
CA ALA A 478 6.18 7.96 6.56
C ALA A 478 6.87 9.13 5.86
N THR A 479 8.14 9.36 6.19
CA THR A 479 8.91 10.50 5.69
C THR A 479 10.21 10.05 5.03
N LEU A 480 10.40 10.46 3.77
CA LEU A 480 11.70 10.54 3.13
C LEU A 480 12.12 12.00 3.05
N ASP A 481 13.31 12.32 3.54
CA ASP A 481 13.88 13.65 3.39
C ASP A 481 15.33 13.58 2.92
N GLY A 482 15.62 14.11 1.72
CA GLY A 482 16.97 14.15 1.17
C GLY A 482 17.51 12.82 0.61
N ALA A 483 16.66 11.84 0.31
CA ALA A 483 17.07 10.55 -0.26
C ALA A 483 17.54 10.66 -1.72
N ILE A 484 18.72 10.12 -2.04
CA ILE A 484 19.35 10.25 -3.35
C ILE A 484 19.85 8.90 -3.88
N ALA A 485 19.49 8.58 -5.13
CA ALA A 485 20.12 7.53 -5.93
C ALA A 485 20.96 8.19 -7.04
N GLN A 486 22.28 8.02 -7.04
CA GLN A 486 23.18 8.80 -7.89
C GLN A 486 24.23 7.99 -8.64
N SER A 487 24.40 8.29 -9.93
CA SER A 487 25.62 8.00 -10.68
C SER A 487 26.42 9.30 -10.82
N LEU A 488 27.64 9.34 -10.29
CA LEU A 488 28.51 10.51 -10.33
C LEU A 488 29.78 10.23 -11.15
N LEU A 489 30.01 11.05 -12.16
CA LEU A 489 31.20 10.99 -13.02
C LEU A 489 31.95 12.31 -12.90
N GLU A 490 33.24 12.21 -12.56
CA GLU A 490 34.06 13.38 -12.25
C GLU A 490 34.99 13.81 -13.38
N ASP A 491 34.96 13.12 -14.51
CA ASP A 491 35.69 13.54 -15.71
C ASP A 491 34.90 13.19 -16.99
N THR A 492 35.47 13.56 -18.13
CA THR A 492 35.01 13.24 -19.46
C THR A 492 34.91 11.72 -19.63
N THR A 493 33.83 11.26 -20.26
CA THR A 493 33.69 9.85 -20.65
C THR A 493 33.91 9.67 -22.13
N VAL A 494 34.57 8.58 -22.51
CA VAL A 494 34.79 8.22 -23.91
C VAL A 494 34.39 6.77 -24.15
N GLY A 495 33.36 6.54 -24.96
CA GLY A 495 32.92 5.18 -25.30
C GLY A 495 32.37 4.39 -24.11
N SER A 496 31.88 5.09 -23.08
CA SER A 496 31.43 4.49 -21.81
C SER A 496 29.91 4.41 -21.74
N THR A 497 29.39 3.51 -20.92
CA THR A 497 27.94 3.35 -20.66
C THR A 497 27.63 3.68 -19.20
N VAL A 498 26.64 4.53 -18.97
CA VAL A 498 26.15 4.88 -17.63
C VAL A 498 24.66 4.61 -17.56
N VAL A 499 24.25 3.77 -16.62
CA VAL A 499 22.85 3.37 -16.41
C VAL A 499 22.44 3.68 -14.99
N ASN A 500 21.33 4.40 -14.84
CA ASN A 500 20.65 4.66 -13.57
C ASN A 500 19.16 4.36 -13.77
N ALA A 501 18.75 3.13 -13.47
CA ALA A 501 17.48 2.55 -13.88
C ALA A 501 16.86 1.67 -12.78
N GLY A 502 15.55 1.46 -12.82
CA GLY A 502 14.84 0.57 -11.89
C GLY A 502 14.82 1.00 -10.43
N ASN A 503 15.38 2.15 -10.05
CA ASN A 503 15.46 2.55 -8.64
C ASN A 503 14.09 3.04 -8.12
N ALA A 504 13.75 2.66 -6.90
CA ALA A 504 12.52 3.03 -6.20
C ALA A 504 12.82 3.93 -5.00
N ILE A 505 12.17 5.10 -4.91
CA ILE A 505 12.28 6.03 -3.78
C ILE A 505 10.86 6.38 -3.30
N GLY A 506 10.44 5.82 -2.16
CA GLY A 506 9.03 5.79 -1.75
C GLY A 506 8.74 6.15 -0.29
N ALA A 507 7.64 6.86 -0.05
CA ALA A 507 7.00 6.96 1.27
C ALA A 507 5.59 6.36 1.23
N SER A 508 5.23 5.49 2.18
CA SER A 508 3.93 4.81 2.19
C SER A 508 3.29 4.78 3.59
N VAL A 509 2.00 5.09 3.68
CA VAL A 509 1.21 5.03 4.91
C VAL A 509 -0.08 4.24 4.69
N ILE A 510 -0.40 3.37 5.64
CA ILE A 510 -1.70 2.73 5.80
C ILE A 510 -2.22 3.04 7.22
N GLY A 511 -3.44 3.53 7.35
CA GLY A 511 -4.09 3.71 8.66
C GLY A 511 -4.44 2.37 9.28
N GLY A 512 -5.59 1.81 8.88
CA GLY A 512 -6.05 0.47 9.26
C GLY A 512 -6.07 -0.47 8.07
N ALA A 513 -5.58 -1.70 8.25
CA ALA A 513 -5.67 -2.78 7.27
C ALA A 513 -6.34 -4.02 7.88
N ALA A 514 -7.35 -4.55 7.22
CA ALA A 514 -8.03 -5.76 7.67
C ALA A 514 -8.26 -6.73 6.50
N THR A 515 -7.94 -8.00 6.72
CA THR A 515 -8.27 -9.11 5.81
C THR A 515 -9.02 -10.18 6.59
N ASN A 516 -10.26 -10.45 6.21
CA ASN A 516 -11.13 -11.37 6.93
C ASN A 516 -11.70 -12.40 5.96
N ASP A 517 -11.63 -13.69 6.31
CA ASP A 517 -12.14 -14.77 5.46
C ASP A 517 -12.93 -15.82 6.24
N ILE A 518 -14.05 -16.26 5.66
CA ILE A 518 -14.74 -17.51 6.02
C ILE A 518 -14.73 -18.43 4.81
N ILE A 519 -14.11 -19.60 4.94
CA ILE A 519 -14.07 -20.63 3.92
C ILE A 519 -14.69 -21.90 4.48
N ALA A 520 -15.79 -22.38 3.90
CA ALA A 520 -16.46 -23.60 4.33
C ALA A 520 -16.66 -24.57 3.17
N THR A 521 -16.17 -25.80 3.31
CA THR A 521 -16.32 -26.87 2.32
C THR A 521 -16.95 -28.10 2.98
N THR A 522 -18.06 -28.60 2.43
CA THR A 522 -18.70 -29.81 2.95
C THR A 522 -19.55 -30.56 1.93
N ASP A 523 -19.87 -31.82 2.16
CA ASP A 523 -20.89 -32.50 1.35
C ASP A 523 -22.29 -31.92 1.60
N SER A 524 -22.64 -31.66 2.87
CA SER A 524 -23.94 -31.11 3.29
C SER A 524 -23.80 -29.99 4.32
N LEU A 525 -24.37 -28.82 4.01
CA LEU A 525 -24.54 -27.72 4.96
C LEU A 525 -25.96 -27.80 5.54
N SER A 526 -26.08 -27.77 6.87
CA SER A 526 -27.35 -27.89 7.61
C SER A 526 -27.39 -26.91 8.76
N LEU A 527 -27.90 -25.70 8.56
CA LEU A 527 -27.98 -24.68 9.60
C LEU A 527 -29.34 -24.75 10.32
N ASP A 528 -29.34 -24.67 11.66
CA ASP A 528 -30.56 -24.52 12.47
C ASP A 528 -30.77 -23.05 12.83
N THR A 529 -31.65 -22.41 12.07
CA THR A 529 -31.98 -20.98 12.09
C THR A 529 -33.21 -20.66 12.95
N SER A 530 -33.83 -21.67 13.59
CA SER A 530 -35.15 -21.59 14.22
C SER A 530 -35.23 -20.77 15.53
N GLY A 531 -34.17 -20.03 15.89
CA GLY A 531 -34.00 -19.39 17.20
C GLY A 531 -33.72 -17.88 17.23
N GLY A 532 -33.60 -17.19 16.08
CA GLY A 532 -33.27 -15.75 16.07
C GLY A 532 -33.81 -15.00 14.84
N SER A 533 -34.09 -13.71 14.99
CA SER A 533 -34.44 -12.85 13.85
C SER A 533 -33.15 -12.47 13.13
N ALA A 534 -32.92 -13.08 11.97
CA ALA A 534 -31.79 -12.73 11.13
C ALA A 534 -32.01 -11.34 10.52
N SER A 535 -31.06 -10.43 10.72
CA SER A 535 -31.13 -9.05 10.26
C SER A 535 -29.74 -8.52 10.00
N ILE A 536 -29.61 -7.70 8.96
CA ILE A 536 -28.62 -6.64 8.93
C ILE A 536 -29.35 -5.36 9.32
N ALA A 537 -29.22 -4.96 10.58
CA ALA A 537 -29.67 -3.65 11.01
C ALA A 537 -28.51 -2.68 10.83
N GLN A 538 -28.44 -2.07 9.65
CA GLN A 538 -27.65 -0.85 9.53
C GLN A 538 -28.35 0.23 10.35
N ASN A 539 -27.61 0.91 11.22
CA ASN A 539 -28.17 2.08 11.87
C ASN A 539 -28.48 3.09 10.76
N ALA A 540 -29.77 3.28 10.47
CA ALA A 540 -30.27 4.12 9.38
C ALA A 540 -29.95 5.62 9.57
N THR A 541 -29.10 5.94 10.55
CA THR A 541 -28.60 7.27 10.84
C THR A 541 -27.11 7.33 10.52
N ILE A 542 -26.81 7.88 9.34
CA ILE A 542 -25.52 8.43 8.94
C ILE A 542 -24.92 9.23 10.14
N GLY A 543 -24.03 8.63 10.96
CA GLY A 543 -23.20 9.34 11.96
C GLY A 543 -22.98 8.67 13.33
N SER A 544 -23.45 7.45 13.55
CA SER A 544 -23.19 6.67 14.78
C SER A 544 -21.98 5.74 14.62
N HIS A 545 -21.08 5.69 15.59
CA HIS A 545 -19.85 4.86 15.61
C HIS A 545 -20.14 3.38 15.96
N GLU A 546 -21.25 2.84 15.47
CA GLU A 546 -21.71 1.53 15.91
C GLU A 546 -21.30 0.46 14.89
N ILE A 547 -20.75 -0.65 15.39
CA ILE A 547 -20.46 -1.84 14.58
C ILE A 547 -21.74 -2.29 13.86
N PRO A 548 -21.66 -2.69 12.57
CA PRO A 548 -22.81 -3.25 11.87
C PRO A 548 -23.43 -4.43 12.64
N GLN A 549 -24.73 -4.34 12.94
CA GLN A 549 -25.45 -5.45 13.57
C GLN A 549 -25.82 -6.49 12.49
N VAL A 550 -25.24 -7.68 12.57
CA VAL A 550 -25.37 -8.74 11.57
C VAL A 550 -25.63 -10.08 12.25
N SER A 551 -26.71 -10.76 11.82
CA SER A 551 -27.05 -12.11 12.28
C SER A 551 -27.29 -13.06 11.11
N ALA A 552 -26.53 -14.17 11.05
CA ALA A 552 -26.62 -15.19 10.00
C ALA A 552 -25.99 -16.53 10.47
N GLY A 553 -26.09 -17.58 9.64
CA GLY A 553 -25.33 -18.82 9.85
C GLY A 553 -23.81 -18.59 9.81
N PHE A 554 -23.35 -17.81 8.84
CA PHE A 554 -21.98 -17.31 8.76
C PHE A 554 -21.96 -15.78 8.70
N VAL A 555 -21.28 -15.14 9.65
CA VAL A 555 -21.20 -13.68 9.76
C VAL A 555 -19.75 -13.23 9.63
N LEU A 556 -19.50 -12.26 8.77
CA LEU A 556 -18.22 -11.58 8.69
C LEU A 556 -18.46 -10.07 8.85
N VAL A 557 -17.80 -9.46 9.84
CA VAL A 557 -17.86 -8.02 10.07
C VAL A 557 -16.46 -7.40 10.07
N ASN A 558 -16.34 -6.28 9.37
CA ASN A 558 -15.15 -5.43 9.44
C ASN A 558 -15.60 -4.01 9.78
N ASP A 559 -15.02 -3.42 10.82
CA ASP A 559 -15.29 -2.04 11.22
C ASP A 559 -13.97 -1.28 11.45
N GLN A 560 -13.76 -0.21 10.69
CA GLN A 560 -12.53 0.59 10.74
C GLN A 560 -12.85 2.07 10.84
N SER A 561 -12.25 2.76 11.81
CA SER A 561 -12.40 4.20 12.01
C SER A 561 -11.06 4.93 12.06
N ILE A 562 -11.01 6.13 11.46
CA ILE A 562 -9.91 7.10 11.62
C ILE A 562 -10.46 8.45 12.07
N GLY A 563 -9.87 8.97 13.15
CA GLY A 563 -10.21 10.26 13.74
C GLY A 563 -11.28 10.16 14.82
N GLY A 564 -11.01 10.80 15.95
CA GLY A 564 -11.90 10.79 17.11
C GLY A 564 -13.28 11.43 16.84
N THR A 565 -14.17 11.29 17.81
CA THR A 565 -15.59 11.69 17.70
C THR A 565 -15.80 13.11 17.14
N LEU A 566 -16.87 13.27 16.35
CA LEU A 566 -17.30 14.49 15.65
C LEU A 566 -17.35 15.78 16.49
N THR A 567 -17.36 15.70 17.83
CA THR A 567 -17.57 16.84 18.73
C THR A 567 -16.43 17.15 19.70
N GLY A 568 -15.27 16.49 19.59
CA GLY A 568 -14.17 16.77 20.51
C GLY A 568 -12.86 15.99 20.37
N GLY A 569 -12.73 15.09 19.39
CA GLY A 569 -11.45 14.41 19.12
C GLY A 569 -10.42 15.34 18.48
N THR A 570 -9.13 15.05 18.71
CA THR A 570 -8.04 15.64 17.93
C THR A 570 -8.07 15.02 16.52
N ALA A 571 -7.83 15.83 15.49
CA ALA A 571 -7.79 15.34 14.11
C ALA A 571 -6.54 14.47 13.90
N SER A 572 -6.72 13.25 13.39
CA SER A 572 -5.60 12.36 13.05
C SER A 572 -5.00 12.73 11.69
N ALA A 573 -3.68 12.62 11.58
CA ALA A 573 -2.93 12.88 10.36
C ALA A 573 -2.28 11.60 9.82
N LEU A 574 -2.64 11.25 8.59
CA LEU A 574 -1.98 10.21 7.82
C LEU A 574 -1.12 10.86 6.74
N THR A 575 0.19 10.79 6.88
CA THR A 575 1.12 11.59 6.04
C THR A 575 2.23 10.74 5.43
N ALA A 576 2.23 10.60 4.10
CA ALA A 576 3.37 10.12 3.34
C ALA A 576 4.04 11.30 2.63
N THR A 577 5.26 11.65 3.02
CA THR A 577 6.00 12.76 2.43
C THR A 577 7.37 12.32 1.94
N ALA A 578 7.68 12.62 0.69
CA ALA A 578 8.99 12.46 0.09
C ALA A 578 9.52 13.83 -0.39
N THR A 579 10.39 14.46 0.39
CA THR A 579 10.97 15.78 0.07
C THR A 579 12.46 15.70 -0.19
N GLY A 580 12.96 16.55 -1.09
CA GLY A 580 14.39 16.56 -1.41
C GLY A 580 14.88 15.23 -2.00
N VAL A 581 13.98 14.43 -2.57
CA VAL A 581 14.31 13.15 -3.18
C VAL A 581 14.87 13.34 -4.59
N ARG A 582 15.78 12.48 -5.03
CA ARG A 582 16.31 12.58 -6.41
C ARG A 582 16.95 11.30 -6.93
N VAL A 583 16.67 10.99 -8.18
CA VAL A 583 17.50 10.14 -9.04
C VAL A 583 18.37 11.04 -9.93
N LEU A 584 19.69 10.87 -9.88
CA LEU A 584 20.63 11.77 -10.54
C LEU A 584 21.72 11.00 -11.29
N THR A 585 21.86 11.28 -12.59
CA THR A 585 23.10 10.97 -13.32
C THR A 585 23.83 12.29 -13.55
N ASN A 586 25.04 12.43 -13.00
CA ASN A 586 25.74 13.70 -12.94
C ASN A 586 27.17 13.57 -13.45
N TYR A 587 27.49 14.29 -14.52
CA TYR A 587 28.85 14.50 -14.99
C TYR A 587 29.29 15.87 -14.50
N ARG A 588 30.06 15.88 -13.42
CA ARG A 588 30.54 17.09 -12.78
C ARG A 588 31.99 16.89 -12.36
N ALA A 589 32.89 17.61 -13.02
CA ALA A 589 34.29 17.67 -12.65
C ALA A 589 34.60 18.94 -11.85
N GLY A 590 35.78 18.98 -11.22
CA GLY A 590 36.46 20.25 -10.94
C GLY A 590 36.84 21.03 -12.21
N SER A 591 36.69 20.39 -13.39
CA SER A 591 36.79 20.90 -14.76
C SER A 591 35.45 20.70 -15.52
N VAL A 592 35.44 20.71 -16.86
CA VAL A 592 34.25 20.50 -17.69
C VAL A 592 34.22 19.05 -18.17
N ALA A 593 33.21 18.26 -17.77
CA ALA A 593 33.11 16.83 -18.12
C ALA A 593 32.23 16.59 -19.37
N ASP A 594 32.86 16.18 -20.48
CA ASP A 594 32.17 15.86 -21.74
C ASP A 594 31.70 14.38 -21.77
N ALA A 595 30.66 14.08 -22.54
CA ALA A 595 30.29 12.72 -22.95
C ALA A 595 30.60 12.57 -24.44
N ILE A 596 31.52 11.64 -24.79
CA ILE A 596 32.01 11.46 -26.16
C ILE A 596 31.82 9.99 -26.57
N SER A 597 31.04 9.74 -27.63
CA SER A 597 30.67 8.38 -28.04
C SER A 597 30.09 7.52 -26.90
N SER A 598 29.46 8.16 -25.91
CA SER A 598 29.00 7.50 -24.69
C SER A 598 27.48 7.30 -24.68
N THR A 599 27.02 6.35 -23.87
CA THR A 599 25.59 6.07 -23.66
C THR A 599 25.21 6.40 -22.22
N VAL A 600 24.17 7.20 -22.03
CA VAL A 600 23.68 7.66 -20.73
C VAL A 600 22.19 7.37 -20.61
N HIS A 601 21.82 6.53 -19.66
CA HIS A 601 20.44 6.19 -19.34
C HIS A 601 20.12 6.62 -17.90
N THR A 602 19.16 7.53 -17.73
CA THR A 602 18.56 7.88 -16.44
C THR A 602 17.07 7.55 -16.49
N GLY A 603 16.76 6.27 -16.29
CA GLY A 603 15.44 5.69 -16.50
C GLY A 603 15.50 4.36 -17.22
N GLY A 604 14.34 3.91 -17.71
CA GLY A 604 14.23 2.63 -18.37
C GLY A 604 14.95 2.66 -19.72
N TYR A 605 15.45 1.52 -20.16
CA TYR A 605 16.08 1.40 -21.47
C TYR A 605 15.74 0.05 -22.10
N ALA A 606 15.61 0.05 -23.41
CA ALA A 606 15.29 -1.13 -24.20
C ALA A 606 16.54 -1.67 -24.91
N ASP A 607 16.53 -2.97 -25.21
CA ASP A 607 17.52 -3.61 -26.04
C ASP A 607 17.35 -3.18 -27.51
N ALA A 608 18.22 -3.68 -28.39
CA ALA A 608 18.15 -3.37 -29.82
C ALA A 608 16.85 -3.85 -30.51
N ASN A 609 16.03 -4.69 -29.85
CA ASN A 609 14.74 -5.16 -30.35
C ASN A 609 13.55 -4.35 -29.79
N GLY A 610 13.81 -3.32 -28.97
CA GLY A 610 12.77 -2.54 -28.31
C GLY A 610 12.14 -3.24 -27.10
N VAL A 611 12.76 -4.29 -26.58
CA VAL A 611 12.33 -4.93 -25.32
C VAL A 611 12.98 -4.20 -24.17
N LEU A 612 12.17 -3.69 -23.24
CA LEU A 612 12.65 -3.03 -22.03
C LEU A 612 13.54 -3.99 -21.23
N VAL A 613 14.82 -3.63 -21.04
CA VAL A 613 15.82 -4.40 -20.30
C VAL A 613 15.69 -4.12 -18.81
N GLU A 614 15.51 -2.85 -18.45
CA GLU A 614 15.26 -2.40 -17.08
C GLU A 614 14.09 -1.41 -17.05
N PRO A 615 13.22 -1.48 -16.02
CA PRO A 615 12.16 -0.50 -15.83
C PRO A 615 12.73 0.89 -15.53
N GLY A 616 11.90 1.91 -15.69
CA GLY A 616 12.27 3.26 -15.27
C GLY A 616 12.26 3.44 -13.76
N ASN A 617 12.86 4.55 -13.31
CA ASN A 617 12.91 4.86 -11.89
C ASN A 617 11.52 5.30 -11.40
N THR A 618 11.18 4.92 -10.17
CA THR A 618 9.90 5.26 -9.53
C THR A 618 10.15 6.08 -8.28
N LEU A 619 9.55 7.26 -8.21
CA LEU A 619 9.52 8.07 -7.00
C LEU A 619 8.06 8.26 -6.58
N SER A 620 7.71 7.89 -5.35
CA SER A 620 6.30 7.88 -4.93
C SER A 620 6.05 8.33 -3.49
N ALA A 621 4.88 8.91 -3.26
CA ALA A 621 4.28 9.07 -1.95
C ALA A 621 2.85 8.50 -1.97
N SER A 622 2.50 7.61 -1.03
CA SER A 622 1.21 6.94 -0.99
C SER A 622 0.59 6.95 0.41
N VAL A 623 -0.68 7.31 0.50
CA VAL A 623 -1.48 7.18 1.73
C VAL A 623 -2.75 6.41 1.43
N VAL A 624 -3.07 5.43 2.26
CA VAL A 624 -4.37 4.78 2.34
C VAL A 624 -4.90 4.94 3.76
N GLY A 625 -6.13 5.42 3.92
CA GLY A 625 -6.80 5.51 5.21
C GLY A 625 -7.13 4.13 5.75
N ASN A 626 -8.36 3.69 5.51
CA ASN A 626 -8.82 2.36 5.87
C ASN A 626 -8.77 1.45 4.65
N THR A 627 -8.24 0.23 4.80
CA THR A 627 -8.26 -0.80 3.77
C THR A 627 -8.85 -2.10 4.30
N ALA A 628 -9.79 -2.68 3.54
CA ALA A 628 -10.48 -3.91 3.89
C ALA A 628 -10.55 -4.88 2.71
N ASP A 629 -10.34 -6.17 3.01
CA ASP A 629 -10.56 -7.30 2.12
C ASP A 629 -11.36 -8.38 2.88
N ASN A 630 -12.60 -8.64 2.46
CA ASN A 630 -13.51 -9.53 3.17
C ASN A 630 -14.06 -10.60 2.23
N GLY A 631 -13.94 -11.87 2.62
CA GLY A 631 -14.39 -13.02 1.84
C GLY A 631 -15.27 -13.99 2.63
N ILE A 632 -16.40 -14.41 2.05
CA ILE A 632 -17.09 -15.62 2.45
C ILE A 632 -17.20 -16.54 1.23
N ALA A 633 -16.61 -17.73 1.32
CA ALA A 633 -16.65 -18.77 0.30
C ALA A 633 -17.26 -20.05 0.86
N LEU A 634 -18.46 -20.41 0.40
CA LEU A 634 -19.17 -21.63 0.79
C LEU A 634 -19.21 -22.60 -0.40
N SER A 635 -18.74 -23.83 -0.19
CA SER A 635 -18.75 -24.89 -1.20
C SER A 635 -19.41 -26.14 -0.64
N PHE A 636 -20.51 -26.59 -1.25
CA PHE A 636 -21.18 -27.80 -0.81
C PHE A 636 -21.92 -28.57 -1.90
N THR A 637 -22.11 -29.88 -1.74
CA THR A 637 -22.91 -30.64 -2.72
C THR A 637 -24.39 -30.23 -2.62
N ALA A 638 -24.95 -30.25 -1.41
CA ALA A 638 -26.32 -29.80 -1.18
C ALA A 638 -26.45 -28.99 0.12
N LEU A 639 -27.22 -27.90 0.07
CA LEU A 639 -27.76 -27.24 1.26
C LEU A 639 -29.04 -27.99 1.68
N GLN A 640 -29.06 -28.58 2.88
CA GLN A 640 -30.23 -29.29 3.42
C GLN A 640 -30.54 -28.74 4.80
N GLY A 641 -31.67 -28.06 4.97
CA GLY A 641 -32.11 -27.53 6.27
C GLY A 641 -33.62 -27.47 6.40
N ASP A 642 -34.13 -27.86 7.57
CA ASP A 642 -35.52 -27.63 8.00
C ASP A 642 -35.67 -26.18 8.50
N ALA A 643 -35.37 -25.23 7.61
CA ALA A 643 -35.66 -23.80 7.77
C ALA A 643 -37.18 -23.61 7.82
N THR A 644 -37.76 -23.51 9.02
CA THR A 644 -39.23 -23.47 9.19
C THR A 644 -39.80 -22.05 9.34
N GLY A 645 -39.00 -20.99 9.12
CA GLY A 645 -39.42 -19.59 9.18
C GLY A 645 -39.06 -18.74 7.94
N ASP A 646 -39.83 -17.66 7.68
CA ASP A 646 -39.53 -16.66 6.64
C ASP A 646 -38.32 -15.78 7.04
N GLY A 647 -37.33 -15.58 6.14
CA GLY A 647 -36.29 -14.53 6.27
C GLY A 647 -34.94 -14.94 6.88
N GLU A 648 -34.47 -16.16 6.65
CA GLU A 648 -33.26 -16.69 7.29
C GLU A 648 -31.98 -16.41 6.47
N TYR A 649 -31.00 -15.73 7.07
CA TYR A 649 -29.72 -15.39 6.43
C TYR A 649 -28.71 -16.54 6.63
N VAL A 650 -28.23 -17.11 5.51
CA VAL A 650 -27.22 -18.18 5.52
C VAL A 650 -25.84 -17.60 5.72
N ALA A 651 -25.51 -16.52 5.00
CA ALA A 651 -24.26 -15.80 5.13
C ALA A 651 -24.43 -14.30 4.92
N ALA A 652 -23.69 -13.51 5.69
CA ALA A 652 -23.74 -12.06 5.64
C ALA A 652 -22.35 -11.44 5.84
N ILE A 653 -22.01 -10.46 5.00
CA ILE A 653 -20.84 -9.59 5.15
C ILE A 653 -21.32 -8.19 5.52
N GLY A 654 -20.78 -7.61 6.60
CA GLY A 654 -20.97 -6.22 6.99
C GLY A 654 -19.64 -5.49 7.09
N ASN A 655 -19.36 -4.60 6.14
CA ASN A 655 -18.14 -3.79 6.12
C ASN A 655 -18.46 -2.31 6.35
N SER A 656 -17.87 -1.72 7.38
CA SER A 656 -17.97 -0.30 7.76
C SER A 656 -16.58 0.33 7.78
N GLN A 657 -16.41 1.45 7.06
CA GLN A 657 -15.18 2.22 7.09
C GLN A 657 -15.49 3.71 7.21
N VAL A 658 -14.96 4.38 8.23
CA VAL A 658 -15.25 5.79 8.52
C VAL A 658 -13.95 6.59 8.67
N ILE A 659 -13.90 7.75 8.00
CA ILE A 659 -12.87 8.78 8.21
C ILE A 659 -13.57 10.09 8.55
N GLN A 660 -13.21 10.69 9.68
CA GLN A 660 -13.95 11.84 10.21
C GLN A 660 -13.09 12.77 11.08
N GLY A 661 -13.70 13.62 11.90
CA GLY A 661 -13.00 14.39 12.94
C GLY A 661 -12.09 15.51 12.45
N GLY A 662 -12.12 15.85 11.15
CA GLY A 662 -11.15 16.80 10.58
C GLY A 662 -9.83 16.16 10.17
N SER A 663 -9.75 14.82 10.13
CA SER A 663 -8.54 14.08 9.77
C SER A 663 -7.99 14.48 8.40
N ALA A 664 -6.68 14.37 8.24
CA ALA A 664 -5.97 14.77 7.04
C ALA A 664 -5.13 13.62 6.47
N LEU A 665 -5.37 13.29 5.19
CA LEU A 665 -4.60 12.31 4.44
C LEU A 665 -3.77 13.05 3.40
N THR A 666 -2.45 13.01 3.52
CA THR A 666 -1.53 13.76 2.65
C THR A 666 -0.47 12.85 2.04
N ALA A 667 -0.51 12.70 0.72
CA ALA A 667 0.57 12.14 -0.07
C ALA A 667 1.28 13.27 -0.82
N ARG A 668 2.57 13.49 -0.52
CA ARG A 668 3.33 14.59 -1.13
C ARG A 668 4.71 14.17 -1.56
N ILE A 669 5.06 14.47 -2.81
CA ILE A 669 6.40 14.21 -3.35
C ILE A 669 6.99 15.45 -4.02
N VAL A 670 8.19 15.84 -3.62
CA VAL A 670 8.90 17.00 -4.17
C VAL A 670 10.38 16.70 -4.29
N GLY A 671 10.88 16.72 -5.52
CA GLY A 671 12.30 16.51 -5.79
C GLY A 671 13.19 17.67 -5.34
N VAL A 672 14.49 17.45 -5.29
CA VAL A 672 15.48 18.51 -5.03
C VAL A 672 15.32 19.63 -6.06
N LEU A 673 15.01 20.84 -5.61
CA LEU A 673 14.72 22.00 -6.48
C LEU A 673 13.58 21.76 -7.51
N GLY A 674 12.71 20.77 -7.27
CA GLY A 674 11.68 20.38 -8.22
C GLY A 674 12.17 19.45 -9.34
N GLU A 675 13.34 18.83 -9.21
CA GLU A 675 13.91 17.92 -10.22
C GLU A 675 14.12 16.52 -9.60
N PRO A 676 13.04 15.72 -9.44
CA PRO A 676 13.13 14.39 -8.84
C PRO A 676 13.93 13.39 -9.70
N VAL A 677 14.01 13.62 -11.02
CA VAL A 677 14.85 12.84 -11.93
C VAL A 677 15.65 13.81 -12.79
N LYS A 678 16.97 13.63 -12.82
CA LYS A 678 17.86 14.50 -13.56
C LYS A 678 19.02 13.76 -14.21
N ALA A 679 19.22 13.97 -15.51
CA ALA A 679 20.51 13.79 -16.17
C ALA A 679 21.18 15.15 -16.33
N TYR A 680 22.42 15.30 -15.84
CA TYR A 680 23.19 16.53 -15.93
C TYR A 680 24.58 16.24 -16.51
N ILE A 681 24.90 16.92 -17.62
CA ILE A 681 26.22 16.92 -18.25
C ILE A 681 26.75 18.35 -18.24
N ASP A 682 27.82 18.62 -17.47
CA ASP A 682 28.43 19.96 -17.40
C ASP A 682 29.17 20.35 -18.69
N GLY A 683 29.63 19.34 -19.44
CA GLY A 683 30.30 19.50 -20.72
C GLY A 683 29.38 19.39 -21.93
N ARG A 684 29.95 18.90 -23.02
CA ARG A 684 29.29 18.61 -24.30
C ARG A 684 28.81 17.17 -24.33
N ALA A 685 27.82 16.90 -25.17
CA ALA A 685 27.55 15.57 -25.69
C ALA A 685 27.98 15.53 -27.16
N THR A 686 28.92 14.64 -27.50
CA THR A 686 29.43 14.44 -28.86
C THR A 686 29.23 12.98 -29.25
N ASP A 687 28.58 12.71 -30.38
CA ASP A 687 28.28 11.37 -30.89
C ASP A 687 27.69 10.42 -29.82
N SER A 688 26.93 10.98 -28.87
CA SER A 688 26.46 10.28 -27.66
C SER A 688 24.95 10.05 -27.67
N THR A 689 24.51 9.07 -26.89
CA THR A 689 23.09 8.84 -26.62
C THR A 689 22.79 9.20 -25.17
N VAL A 690 21.88 10.13 -24.93
CA VAL A 690 21.47 10.56 -23.58
C VAL A 690 19.96 10.42 -23.47
N THR A 691 19.49 9.65 -22.48
CA THR A 691 18.06 9.40 -22.29
C THR A 691 17.62 9.61 -20.85
N THR A 692 16.46 10.24 -20.67
CA THR A 692 15.77 10.35 -19.37
C THR A 692 14.33 9.91 -19.55
N SER A 693 14.11 8.59 -19.65
CA SER A 693 12.86 8.02 -20.16
C SER A 693 12.23 7.00 -19.21
N TYR A 694 10.93 6.74 -19.36
CA TYR A 694 10.16 5.75 -18.59
C TYR A 694 10.08 6.00 -17.08
N ASN A 695 10.46 7.18 -16.58
CA ASN A 695 10.44 7.46 -15.14
C ASN A 695 9.04 7.80 -14.65
N THR A 696 8.73 7.41 -13.42
CA THR A 696 7.44 7.69 -12.75
C THR A 696 7.64 8.54 -11.50
N VAL A 697 6.87 9.61 -11.37
CA VAL A 697 6.75 10.42 -10.15
C VAL A 697 5.29 10.48 -9.74
N ALA A 698 4.91 9.88 -8.61
CA ALA A 698 3.52 9.68 -8.23
C ALA A 698 3.20 10.14 -6.80
N ALA A 699 2.07 10.83 -6.63
CA ALA A 699 1.44 11.05 -5.33
C ALA A 699 0.05 10.42 -5.33
N SER A 700 -0.26 9.53 -4.39
CA SER A 700 -1.57 8.88 -4.29
C SER A 700 -2.12 8.95 -2.88
N ALA A 701 -3.34 9.44 -2.72
CA ALA A 701 -4.03 9.48 -1.43
C ALA A 701 -5.43 8.88 -1.58
N ILE A 702 -5.72 7.83 -0.82
CA ILE A 702 -7.01 7.14 -0.81
C ILE A 702 -7.54 7.17 0.63
N GLY A 703 -8.80 7.57 0.82
CA GLY A 703 -9.49 7.50 2.10
C GLY A 703 -9.86 6.07 2.47
N ASN A 704 -11.14 5.73 2.37
CA ASN A 704 -11.62 4.37 2.58
C ASN A 704 -11.47 3.55 1.29
N ARG A 705 -11.01 2.31 1.46
CA ARG A 705 -10.82 1.37 0.36
C ARG A 705 -11.26 -0.02 0.77
N THR A 706 -12.20 -0.57 0.03
CA THR A 706 -12.51 -2.00 0.04
C THR A 706 -11.95 -2.61 -1.24
N THR A 707 -10.92 -3.45 -1.14
CA THR A 707 -10.32 -4.13 -2.30
C THR A 707 -11.21 -5.26 -2.81
N ALA A 708 -11.86 -5.97 -1.90
CA ALA A 708 -12.92 -6.90 -2.18
C ALA A 708 -13.83 -7.06 -0.95
N ASN A 709 -15.14 -7.05 -1.16
CA ASN A 709 -16.11 -7.73 -0.30
C ASN A 709 -16.77 -8.79 -1.15
N SER A 710 -16.45 -10.05 -0.96
CA SER A 710 -16.87 -11.14 -1.85
C SER A 710 -17.64 -12.22 -1.10
N LEU A 711 -18.85 -12.52 -1.56
CA LEU A 711 -19.67 -13.63 -1.08
C LEU A 711 -19.88 -14.62 -2.22
N THR A 712 -19.28 -15.80 -2.13
CA THR A 712 -19.35 -16.84 -3.15
C THR A 712 -19.96 -18.11 -2.59
N VAL A 713 -20.97 -18.65 -3.27
CA VAL A 713 -21.63 -19.91 -2.91
C VAL A 713 -21.61 -20.83 -4.12
N SER A 714 -20.91 -21.95 -3.99
CA SER A 714 -20.79 -22.98 -5.01
C SER A 714 -21.51 -24.24 -4.56
N ALA A 715 -22.59 -24.61 -5.23
CA ALA A 715 -23.36 -25.80 -4.87
C ALA A 715 -24.04 -26.51 -6.04
N THR A 716 -24.30 -27.82 -5.88
CA THR A 716 -25.15 -28.58 -6.82
C THR A 716 -26.62 -28.26 -6.57
N ASP A 717 -27.06 -28.06 -5.33
CA ASP A 717 -28.41 -27.58 -5.03
C ASP A 717 -28.42 -26.64 -3.82
N VAL A 718 -29.14 -25.53 -3.93
CA VAL A 718 -29.44 -24.57 -2.85
C VAL A 718 -30.96 -24.55 -2.68
N VAL A 719 -31.51 -25.47 -1.89
CA VAL A 719 -32.96 -25.64 -1.71
C VAL A 719 -33.29 -25.60 -0.22
N LEU A 720 -33.89 -24.52 0.26
CA LEU A 720 -34.38 -24.37 1.62
C LEU A 720 -35.91 -24.31 1.65
N ALA A 721 -36.53 -24.76 2.75
CA ALA A 721 -37.99 -24.79 2.91
C ALA A 721 -38.63 -23.38 3.04
N ALA A 722 -37.82 -22.35 3.33
CA ALA A 722 -38.09 -20.93 3.18
C ALA A 722 -36.92 -20.26 2.42
N ALA A 723 -37.16 -19.14 1.73
CA ALA A 723 -36.14 -18.53 0.86
C ALA A 723 -34.88 -18.09 1.64
N ALA A 724 -33.74 -18.74 1.37
CA ALA A 724 -32.43 -18.40 1.97
C ALA A 724 -32.00 -16.98 1.60
N VAL A 725 -31.32 -16.23 2.48
CA VAL A 725 -30.73 -14.93 2.14
C VAL A 725 -29.19 -14.97 2.23
N PHE A 726 -28.55 -14.45 1.19
CA PHE A 726 -27.12 -14.18 1.11
C PHE A 726 -26.93 -12.67 0.93
N ASP A 727 -26.30 -11.99 1.88
CA ASP A 727 -26.22 -10.54 1.89
C ASP A 727 -24.77 -10.03 1.99
N ASN A 728 -24.48 -8.96 1.28
CA ASN A 728 -23.17 -8.32 1.26
C ASN A 728 -23.38 -6.80 1.33
N VAL A 729 -22.96 -6.21 2.45
CA VAL A 729 -23.16 -4.80 2.76
C VAL A 729 -21.81 -4.11 2.97
N SER A 730 -21.62 -3.01 2.25
CA SER A 730 -20.45 -2.15 2.39
C SER A 730 -20.87 -0.71 2.57
N VAL A 731 -20.36 -0.06 3.62
CA VAL A 731 -20.59 1.34 3.96
C VAL A 731 -19.25 2.03 4.11
N GLN A 732 -19.04 3.11 3.35
CA GLN A 732 -17.86 3.96 3.47
C GLN A 732 -18.25 5.42 3.65
N GLU A 733 -17.69 6.06 4.67
CA GLU A 733 -17.99 7.45 5.00
C GLU A 733 -16.73 8.30 5.14
N PHE A 734 -16.75 9.46 4.48
CA PHE A 734 -15.71 10.47 4.59
C PHE A 734 -16.33 11.80 5.00
N ARG A 735 -16.00 12.30 6.21
CA ARG A 735 -16.73 13.41 6.85
C ARG A 735 -15.82 14.52 7.35
N ASN A 736 -16.01 15.75 6.87
CA ASN A 736 -15.29 16.95 7.33
C ASN A 736 -13.76 16.82 7.30
N SER A 737 -13.21 15.90 6.52
CA SER A 737 -11.79 15.56 6.46
C SER A 737 -11.15 16.06 5.17
N SER A 738 -9.82 15.94 5.03
CA SER A 738 -9.11 16.36 3.82
C SER A 738 -8.24 15.27 3.22
N ILE A 739 -8.22 15.21 1.88
CA ILE A 739 -7.34 14.33 1.10
C ILE A 739 -6.56 15.21 0.12
N SER A 740 -5.24 15.06 0.13
CA SER A 740 -4.32 15.80 -0.74
C SER A 740 -3.27 14.88 -1.35
N ALA A 741 -3.28 14.78 -2.68
CA ALA A 741 -2.18 14.22 -3.46
C ALA A 741 -1.44 15.36 -4.19
N SER A 742 -0.20 15.63 -3.81
CA SER A 742 0.52 16.83 -4.27
C SER A 742 1.94 16.55 -4.73
N GLN A 743 2.29 17.10 -5.89
CA GLN A 743 3.68 17.23 -6.34
C GLN A 743 4.27 18.62 -6.06
N VAL A 744 3.52 19.47 -5.36
CA VAL A 744 3.92 20.84 -5.03
C VAL A 744 4.39 20.91 -3.58
N ASN A 745 5.45 21.68 -3.34
CA ASN A 745 5.93 21.95 -2.00
C ASN A 745 4.90 22.68 -1.13
N THR A 746 5.09 22.62 0.19
CA THR A 746 4.22 23.31 1.16
C THR A 746 4.16 24.82 0.95
N GLY A 747 5.21 25.42 0.37
CA GLY A 747 5.25 26.83 0.00
C GLY A 747 4.47 27.19 -1.27
N GLY A 748 4.04 26.21 -2.06
CA GLY A 748 3.29 26.45 -3.30
C GLY A 748 4.09 27.03 -4.46
N THR A 749 5.43 26.92 -4.42
CA THR A 749 6.37 27.59 -5.35
C THR A 749 7.18 26.63 -6.23
N VAL A 750 7.29 25.36 -5.86
CA VAL A 750 8.12 24.35 -6.55
C VAL A 750 7.29 23.11 -6.81
N SER A 751 7.42 22.53 -8.00
CA SER A 751 6.82 21.26 -8.40
C SER A 751 7.85 20.43 -9.20
N ASN A 752 7.49 19.20 -9.54
CA ASN A 752 8.37 18.22 -10.15
C ASN A 752 8.47 18.31 -11.68
N THR A 753 9.70 18.36 -12.19
CA THR A 753 10.07 18.29 -13.61
C THR A 753 11.12 17.19 -13.81
N VAL A 754 10.90 16.27 -14.74
CA VAL A 754 11.95 15.36 -15.21
C VAL A 754 12.87 16.14 -16.14
N ALA A 755 14.16 16.19 -15.83
CA ALA A 755 15.10 17.10 -16.48
C ALA A 755 16.28 16.38 -17.15
N THR A 756 16.58 16.76 -18.40
CA THR A 756 17.89 16.55 -19.02
C THR A 756 18.56 17.90 -19.17
N THR A 757 19.83 18.01 -18.78
CA THR A 757 20.60 19.24 -18.96
C THR A 757 21.97 18.91 -19.52
N ILE A 758 22.31 19.52 -20.66
CA ILE A 758 23.65 19.50 -21.25
C ILE A 758 24.10 20.95 -21.28
N ALA A 759 25.04 21.33 -20.42
CA ALA A 759 25.40 22.72 -20.20
C ALA A 759 26.19 23.34 -21.37
N ARG A 760 26.70 22.52 -22.31
CA ARG A 760 27.40 22.98 -23.52
C ARG A 760 26.76 22.39 -24.78
N ALA A 761 27.56 22.21 -25.83
CA ALA A 761 27.09 21.82 -27.14
C ALA A 761 26.59 20.37 -27.18
N ILE A 762 25.64 20.12 -28.07
CA ILE A 762 25.15 18.80 -28.45
C ILE A 762 25.56 18.64 -29.93
N ASP A 763 26.46 17.71 -30.24
CA ASP A 763 27.00 17.50 -31.59
C ASP A 763 26.89 16.01 -31.99
N GLY A 764 26.31 15.72 -33.15
CA GLY A 764 26.13 14.35 -33.64
C GLY A 764 25.36 13.40 -32.69
N SER A 765 24.63 13.94 -31.70
CA SER A 765 24.12 13.17 -30.57
C SER A 765 22.60 12.97 -30.62
N THR A 766 22.12 11.97 -29.86
CA THR A 766 20.69 11.75 -29.62
C THR A 766 20.38 12.04 -28.15
N VAL A 767 19.42 12.93 -27.89
CA VAL A 767 18.98 13.30 -26.54
C VAL A 767 17.47 13.14 -26.47
N THR A 768 16.99 12.24 -25.61
CA THR A 768 15.56 11.88 -25.57
C THR A 768 15.01 11.85 -24.15
N SER A 769 13.87 12.50 -23.92
CA SER A 769 13.08 12.33 -22.71
C SER A 769 11.70 11.81 -23.11
N ALA A 770 11.48 10.50 -22.98
CA ALA A 770 10.27 9.84 -23.46
C ALA A 770 9.55 9.02 -22.40
N GLU A 771 8.22 8.89 -22.55
CA GLU A 771 7.39 7.99 -21.73
C GLU A 771 7.51 8.20 -20.22
N ASN A 772 7.86 9.41 -19.77
CA ASN A 772 7.85 9.75 -18.35
C ASN A 772 6.41 10.03 -17.89
N THR A 773 6.08 9.62 -16.66
CA THR A 773 4.76 9.81 -16.05
C THR A 773 4.87 10.60 -14.76
N LEU A 774 4.12 11.70 -14.66
CA LEU A 774 3.90 12.43 -13.41
C LEU A 774 2.41 12.31 -13.05
N SER A 775 2.09 11.78 -11.86
CA SER A 775 0.70 11.59 -11.43
C SER A 775 0.41 12.11 -10.02
N ALA A 776 -0.81 12.60 -9.81
CA ALA A 776 -1.35 12.96 -8.50
C ALA A 776 -2.82 12.52 -8.43
N THR A 777 -3.13 11.55 -7.57
CA THR A 777 -4.46 10.93 -7.51
C THR A 777 -5.04 10.97 -6.09
N ALA A 778 -6.24 11.50 -5.94
CA ALA A 778 -6.95 11.54 -4.66
C ALA A 778 -8.33 10.88 -4.77
N THR A 779 -8.64 9.93 -3.88
CA THR A 779 -9.96 9.24 -3.85
C THR A 779 -10.50 9.18 -2.42
N ALA A 780 -11.74 9.62 -2.16
CA ALA A 780 -12.30 9.53 -0.80
C ALA A 780 -12.75 8.12 -0.43
N ASN A 781 -13.62 7.51 -1.24
CA ASN A 781 -14.15 6.17 -0.99
C ASN A 781 -14.03 5.32 -2.27
N SER A 782 -13.60 4.07 -2.12
CA SER A 782 -13.51 3.09 -3.21
C SER A 782 -13.98 1.72 -2.73
N ALA A 783 -14.94 1.11 -3.41
CA ALA A 783 -15.49 -0.19 -3.06
C ALA A 783 -15.52 -1.14 -4.26
N SER A 784 -15.12 -2.38 -4.02
CA SER A 784 -15.34 -3.50 -4.94
C SER A 784 -16.12 -4.58 -4.20
N ASN A 785 -17.37 -4.80 -4.59
CA ASN A 785 -18.27 -5.76 -3.94
C ASN A 785 -18.75 -6.80 -4.94
N SER A 786 -18.87 -8.05 -4.49
CA SER A 786 -19.39 -9.12 -5.31
C SER A 786 -20.22 -10.13 -4.52
N VAL A 787 -21.27 -10.63 -5.17
CA VAL A 787 -22.05 -11.78 -4.72
C VAL A 787 -22.19 -12.73 -5.90
N THR A 788 -21.76 -13.98 -5.72
CA THR A 788 -21.87 -15.04 -6.73
C THR A 788 -22.57 -16.26 -6.13
N LEU A 789 -23.69 -16.66 -6.72
CA LEU A 789 -24.47 -17.82 -6.31
C LEU A 789 -24.60 -18.83 -7.45
N GLY A 790 -24.08 -20.03 -7.21
CA GLY A 790 -24.04 -21.10 -8.19
C GLY A 790 -22.92 -20.91 -9.21
N THR A 791 -22.19 -22.00 -9.47
CA THR A 791 -21.12 -22.09 -10.48
C THR A 791 -21.39 -23.23 -11.47
N ASP A 792 -22.34 -24.10 -11.14
CA ASP A 792 -22.76 -25.23 -11.95
C ASP A 792 -24.09 -24.90 -12.64
N ALA A 793 -24.10 -24.93 -13.98
CA ALA A 793 -25.31 -24.72 -14.76
C ALA A 793 -26.39 -25.78 -14.49
N THR A 794 -26.07 -26.87 -13.80
CA THR A 794 -27.02 -27.94 -13.43
C THR A 794 -27.78 -27.68 -12.11
N ALA A 795 -27.41 -26.65 -11.35
CA ALA A 795 -27.90 -26.47 -9.99
C ALA A 795 -29.37 -26.01 -9.88
N SER A 796 -30.11 -26.44 -8.86
CA SER A 796 -31.38 -25.82 -8.47
C SER A 796 -31.15 -24.78 -7.36
N ILE A 797 -31.59 -23.55 -7.57
CA ILE A 797 -31.42 -22.43 -6.64
C ILE A 797 -32.78 -21.90 -6.17
N GLN A 798 -33.00 -21.93 -4.85
CA GLN A 798 -34.12 -21.34 -4.13
C GLN A 798 -33.60 -20.42 -3.03
N ALA A 799 -33.12 -19.25 -3.44
CA ALA A 799 -32.47 -18.29 -2.54
C ALA A 799 -32.59 -16.86 -3.06
N THR A 800 -32.31 -15.93 -2.16
CA THR A 800 -32.25 -14.48 -2.34
C THR A 800 -30.80 -14.04 -2.17
N THR A 801 -30.38 -13.11 -3.01
CA THR A 801 -29.07 -12.48 -2.88
C THR A 801 -29.25 -10.98 -2.86
N LEU A 802 -28.60 -10.30 -1.92
CA LEU A 802 -28.56 -8.86 -1.82
C LEU A 802 -27.10 -8.40 -1.81
N LEU A 803 -26.85 -7.32 -2.56
CA LEU A 803 -25.60 -6.59 -2.53
C LEU A 803 -25.96 -5.12 -2.32
N ASN A 804 -25.50 -4.53 -1.22
CA ASN A 804 -25.70 -3.13 -0.90
C ASN A 804 -24.35 -2.42 -0.73
N ASN A 805 -24.14 -1.38 -1.52
CA ASN A 805 -22.98 -0.51 -1.42
C ASN A 805 -23.42 0.93 -1.17
N ALA A 806 -23.03 1.49 -0.03
CA ALA A 806 -23.30 2.89 0.34
C ALA A 806 -21.98 3.65 0.50
N GLN A 807 -21.81 4.75 -0.22
CA GLN A 807 -20.63 5.61 -0.08
C GLN A 807 -21.04 7.07 0.09
N VAL A 808 -20.55 7.70 1.15
CA VAL A 808 -20.93 9.07 1.53
C VAL A 808 -19.69 9.93 1.70
N VAL A 809 -19.70 11.11 1.06
CA VAL A 809 -18.75 12.19 1.29
C VAL A 809 -19.53 13.40 1.79
N ALA A 810 -19.25 13.83 3.03
CA ALA A 810 -19.96 14.93 3.68
C ALA A 810 -18.98 15.99 4.22
N GLY A 811 -18.90 17.15 3.58
CA GLY A 811 -17.91 18.18 3.89
C GLY A 811 -16.49 17.80 3.47
N GLY A 812 -15.54 18.70 3.74
CA GLY A 812 -14.11 18.44 3.49
C GLY A 812 -13.61 18.76 2.08
N THR A 813 -12.35 18.43 1.81
CA THR A 813 -11.68 18.69 0.53
C THR A 813 -10.97 17.46 0.00
N ILE A 814 -11.10 17.22 -1.30
CA ILE A 814 -10.41 16.14 -2.02
C ILE A 814 -9.66 16.80 -3.18
N SER A 815 -8.34 16.70 -3.16
CA SER A 815 -7.51 17.49 -4.09
C SER A 815 -6.35 16.73 -4.67
N SER A 816 -6.09 16.97 -5.96
CA SER A 816 -4.85 16.61 -6.62
C SER A 816 -4.19 17.85 -7.22
N ARG A 817 -2.87 17.95 -7.07
CA ARG A 817 -2.11 19.10 -7.55
C ARG A 817 -0.77 18.70 -8.16
N ILE A 818 -0.57 19.10 -9.40
CA ILE A 818 0.73 19.06 -10.10
C ILE A 818 1.01 20.44 -10.64
N GLY A 819 2.19 20.98 -10.36
CA GLY A 819 2.63 22.23 -10.95
C GLY A 819 2.11 23.50 -10.29
N VAL A 820 2.76 24.58 -10.70
CA VAL A 820 2.43 25.98 -10.41
C VAL A 820 2.56 26.72 -11.72
N GLN A 821 1.54 27.52 -12.05
CA GLN A 821 1.53 28.29 -13.29
C GLN A 821 2.73 29.24 -13.36
N GLY A 822 3.36 29.28 -14.54
CA GLY A 822 4.40 30.24 -14.85
C GLY A 822 3.89 31.68 -14.79
N THR A 823 4.79 32.62 -14.50
CA THR A 823 4.49 34.07 -14.63
C THR A 823 5.47 34.70 -15.61
N GLY A 824 4.93 35.46 -16.57
CA GLY A 824 5.68 36.37 -17.46
C GLY A 824 7.03 35.88 -17.96
N GLY A 825 7.04 34.94 -18.91
CA GLY A 825 8.28 34.42 -19.55
C GLY A 825 8.96 33.27 -18.81
N ASN A 826 8.40 32.81 -17.67
CA ASN A 826 8.81 31.55 -17.03
C ASN A 826 7.79 30.45 -17.36
N LEU A 827 8.29 29.24 -17.62
CA LEU A 827 7.45 28.07 -17.85
C LEU A 827 6.77 27.57 -16.57
N ASN A 828 5.71 26.79 -16.74
CA ASN A 828 5.11 25.96 -15.70
C ASN A 828 6.17 25.02 -15.10
N ASN A 829 6.23 24.96 -13.77
CA ASN A 829 7.30 24.28 -13.05
C ASN A 829 7.06 22.76 -12.83
N ALA A 830 6.34 22.11 -13.75
CA ALA A 830 6.21 20.67 -13.80
C ALA A 830 6.29 20.13 -15.23
N GLY A 831 6.45 18.80 -15.38
CA GLY A 831 6.45 18.12 -16.67
C GLY A 831 7.83 17.59 -17.06
N VAL A 832 8.24 17.78 -18.32
CA VAL A 832 9.50 17.22 -18.86
C VAL A 832 10.26 18.27 -19.66
N ARG A 833 11.56 18.39 -19.40
CA ARG A 833 12.39 19.43 -20.00
C ARG A 833 13.78 18.94 -20.38
N ILE A 834 14.19 19.25 -21.61
CA ILE A 834 15.58 19.19 -22.05
C ILE A 834 16.13 20.63 -22.11
N THR A 835 17.30 20.85 -21.49
CA THR A 835 18.01 22.14 -21.52
C THR A 835 19.36 21.99 -22.21
N ALA A 836 19.58 22.74 -23.28
CA ALA A 836 20.86 22.84 -23.98
C ALA A 836 21.54 24.18 -23.69
N GLY A 837 22.80 24.16 -23.23
CA GLY A 837 23.55 25.38 -22.92
C GLY A 837 24.49 25.89 -24.01
N GLY A 838 24.76 25.04 -25.01
CA GLY A 838 25.55 25.37 -26.19
C GLY A 838 24.78 25.20 -27.50
N THR A 839 25.52 25.14 -28.61
CA THR A 839 24.97 24.90 -29.94
C THR A 839 24.47 23.47 -30.09
N ILE A 840 23.41 23.28 -30.87
CA ILE A 840 22.91 21.95 -31.26
C ILE A 840 23.28 21.75 -32.74
N SER A 841 24.04 20.70 -33.05
CA SER A 841 24.60 20.46 -34.38
C SER A 841 24.45 19.00 -34.77
N GLY A 842 23.90 18.71 -35.95
CA GLY A 842 23.79 17.34 -36.47
C GLY A 842 23.08 16.36 -35.53
N SER A 843 22.22 16.84 -34.63
CA SER A 843 21.72 16.08 -33.48
C SER A 843 20.21 15.87 -33.52
N GLN A 844 19.72 14.88 -32.78
CA GLN A 844 18.31 14.63 -32.53
C GLN A 844 18.00 14.94 -31.06
N VAL A 845 16.99 15.77 -30.80
CA VAL A 845 16.57 16.16 -29.45
C VAL A 845 15.06 16.07 -29.33
N ASP A 846 14.57 15.12 -28.53
CA ASP A 846 13.15 14.75 -28.49
C ASP A 846 12.56 14.73 -27.08
N VAL A 847 11.40 15.36 -26.91
CA VAL A 847 10.51 15.21 -25.74
C VAL A 847 9.20 14.60 -26.24
N THR A 848 9.00 13.30 -26.01
CA THR A 848 7.91 12.58 -26.67
C THR A 848 7.16 11.57 -25.79
N GLY A 849 5.85 11.43 -25.99
CA GLY A 849 5.04 10.40 -25.30
C GLY A 849 4.96 10.52 -23.78
N ASN A 850 5.30 11.69 -23.21
CA ASN A 850 5.26 11.89 -21.75
C ASN A 850 3.82 12.18 -21.27
N THR A 851 3.51 11.80 -20.03
CA THR A 851 2.19 11.99 -19.42
C THR A 851 2.27 12.76 -18.10
N VAL A 852 1.40 13.76 -17.94
CA VAL A 852 1.17 14.44 -16.66
C VAL A 852 -0.32 14.36 -16.32
N VAL A 853 -0.69 13.71 -15.22
CA VAL A 853 -2.09 13.43 -14.87
C VAL A 853 -2.45 13.77 -13.42
N GLY A 854 -3.41 14.66 -13.25
CA GLY A 854 -4.08 14.89 -11.96
C GLY A 854 -5.47 14.23 -11.98
N GLU A 855 -5.83 13.52 -10.92
CA GLU A 855 -7.15 12.91 -10.79
C GLU A 855 -7.73 13.08 -9.38
N VAL A 856 -9.03 13.37 -9.30
CA VAL A 856 -9.80 13.37 -8.05
C VAL A 856 -11.07 12.54 -8.23
N LYS A 857 -11.37 11.68 -7.25
CA LYS A 857 -12.64 10.95 -7.14
C LYS A 857 -13.22 11.12 -5.74
N ALA A 858 -14.53 11.33 -5.60
CA ALA A 858 -15.17 11.19 -4.29
C ALA A 858 -15.51 9.72 -4.04
N ASN A 859 -16.53 9.18 -4.71
CA ASN A 859 -16.98 7.80 -4.54
C ASN A 859 -16.72 6.98 -5.81
N THR A 860 -16.14 5.80 -5.65
CA THR A 860 -15.94 4.80 -6.72
C THR A 860 -16.49 3.46 -6.28
N ALA A 861 -17.35 2.85 -7.10
CA ALA A 861 -17.96 1.56 -6.81
C ALA A 861 -17.87 0.61 -8.02
N LEU A 862 -17.46 -0.62 -7.77
CA LEU A 862 -17.56 -1.75 -8.69
C LEU A 862 -18.38 -2.85 -8.00
N ASN A 863 -19.59 -3.12 -8.49
CA ASN A 863 -20.50 -4.08 -7.90
C ASN A 863 -20.87 -5.16 -8.90
N THR A 864 -20.73 -6.42 -8.52
CA THR A 864 -21.09 -7.57 -9.36
C THR A 864 -22.01 -8.52 -8.62
N LEU A 865 -23.17 -8.82 -9.20
CA LEU A 865 -24.09 -9.85 -8.72
C LEU A 865 -24.29 -10.90 -9.81
N ALA A 866 -23.93 -12.14 -9.52
CA ALA A 866 -24.04 -13.25 -10.46
C ALA A 866 -24.82 -14.43 -9.87
N VAL A 867 -25.79 -14.97 -10.62
CA VAL A 867 -26.56 -16.16 -10.26
C VAL A 867 -26.59 -17.14 -11.42
N THR A 868 -26.20 -18.40 -11.18
CA THR A 868 -26.14 -19.44 -12.22
C THR A 868 -26.73 -20.77 -11.74
N GLY A 869 -27.73 -21.32 -12.43
CA GLY A 869 -28.29 -22.66 -12.15
C GLY A 869 -29.32 -23.13 -13.18
N THR A 870 -29.65 -24.42 -13.28
CA THR A 870 -30.68 -24.92 -14.22
C THR A 870 -32.06 -24.36 -13.87
N ILE A 871 -32.42 -24.35 -12.59
CA ILE A 871 -33.67 -23.79 -12.07
C ILE A 871 -33.30 -22.71 -11.08
N VAL A 872 -33.81 -21.50 -11.27
CA VAL A 872 -33.68 -20.41 -10.30
C VAL A 872 -35.09 -19.97 -9.94
N SER A 873 -35.51 -20.25 -8.70
CA SER A 873 -36.86 -19.92 -8.23
C SER A 873 -36.86 -19.17 -6.90
N SER A 874 -37.85 -18.30 -6.69
CA SER A 874 -37.75 -17.28 -5.62
C SER A 874 -38.37 -17.67 -4.30
N GLY A 875 -39.34 -18.60 -4.26
CA GLY A 875 -40.13 -18.93 -3.06
C GLY A 875 -41.03 -17.78 -2.56
N SER A 876 -40.50 -16.55 -2.50
CA SER A 876 -41.16 -15.30 -2.12
C SER A 876 -40.32 -14.01 -2.33
N THR A 877 -39.05 -14.04 -2.79
CA THR A 877 -38.15 -12.84 -2.87
C THR A 877 -37.16 -12.81 -4.08
N SER A 878 -36.57 -11.64 -4.36
CA SER A 878 -35.84 -11.29 -5.60
C SER A 878 -34.32 -11.16 -5.42
N HIS A 879 -33.51 -11.34 -6.47
CA HIS A 879 -32.08 -10.98 -6.43
C HIS A 879 -31.90 -9.47 -6.63
N GLY A 880 -31.10 -8.81 -5.79
CA GLY A 880 -30.98 -7.35 -5.77
C GLY A 880 -29.54 -6.83 -5.64
N LEU A 881 -29.20 -5.83 -6.45
CA LEU A 881 -28.01 -5.00 -6.29
C LEU A 881 -28.46 -3.56 -6.07
N ILE A 882 -28.00 -2.94 -4.98
CA ILE A 882 -28.24 -1.55 -4.61
C ILE A 882 -26.89 -0.85 -4.47
N ASN A 883 -26.72 0.25 -5.20
CA ASN A 883 -25.56 1.12 -5.08
C ASN A 883 -26.04 2.54 -4.82
N ASP A 884 -25.70 3.11 -3.66
CA ASP A 884 -26.02 4.48 -3.27
C ASP A 884 -24.73 5.27 -3.03
N GLN A 885 -24.52 6.32 -3.81
CA GLN A 885 -23.37 7.20 -3.68
C GLN A 885 -23.82 8.65 -3.51
N SER A 886 -23.31 9.32 -2.48
CA SER A 886 -23.69 10.70 -2.16
C SER A 886 -22.47 11.57 -1.90
N VAL A 887 -22.48 12.77 -2.47
CA VAL A 887 -21.53 13.86 -2.19
C VAL A 887 -22.32 15.11 -1.82
N ASP A 888 -22.06 15.67 -0.65
CA ASP A 888 -22.79 16.82 -0.15
C ASP A 888 -22.31 18.17 -0.73
N ALA A 889 -23.05 19.22 -0.39
CA ALA A 889 -22.82 20.58 -0.86
C ALA A 889 -21.59 21.28 -0.24
N ALA A 890 -21.06 20.75 0.86
CA ALA A 890 -19.92 21.30 1.60
C ALA A 890 -18.59 20.68 1.13
N SER A 891 -18.62 19.55 0.42
CA SER A 891 -17.43 18.91 -0.16
C SER A 891 -16.91 19.63 -1.41
N ALA A 892 -15.58 19.71 -1.55
CA ALA A 892 -14.92 20.26 -2.73
C ALA A 892 -13.99 19.24 -3.39
N LEU A 893 -14.13 19.04 -4.69
CA LEU A 893 -13.27 18.18 -5.51
C LEU A 893 -12.48 19.05 -6.48
N THR A 894 -11.14 19.04 -6.38
CA THR A 894 -10.30 19.90 -7.22
C THR A 894 -9.08 19.17 -7.75
N SER A 895 -8.98 19.07 -9.07
CA SER A 895 -7.73 18.69 -9.74
C SER A 895 -7.13 19.89 -10.45
N ASN A 896 -5.85 20.16 -10.18
CA ASN A 896 -5.10 21.24 -10.83
C ASN A 896 -3.77 20.73 -11.38
N VAL A 897 -3.57 20.88 -12.68
CA VAL A 897 -2.37 20.48 -13.40
C VAL A 897 -1.82 21.64 -14.20
N ALA A 898 -0.58 22.03 -13.91
CA ALA A 898 0.17 23.03 -14.66
C ALA A 898 1.53 22.44 -15.08
N GLY A 899 1.66 22.03 -16.34
CA GLY A 899 2.85 21.34 -16.85
C GLY A 899 3.44 22.02 -18.08
N SER A 900 4.69 21.67 -18.38
CA SER A 900 5.41 22.05 -19.58
C SER A 900 6.13 20.86 -20.21
N PHE A 901 6.11 20.78 -21.54
CA PHE A 901 6.95 19.89 -22.33
C PHE A 901 7.86 20.75 -23.20
N ALA A 902 9.17 20.70 -22.96
CA ALA A 902 10.04 21.75 -23.46
C ALA A 902 11.45 21.29 -23.87
N ILE A 903 11.93 21.88 -24.97
CA ILE A 903 13.36 21.93 -25.34
C ILE A 903 13.80 23.38 -25.25
N VAL A 904 14.64 23.73 -24.27
CA VAL A 904 15.04 25.13 -24.02
C VAL A 904 16.53 25.34 -24.19
N GLU A 905 16.92 26.51 -24.68
CA GLU A 905 18.31 26.96 -24.72
C GLU A 905 18.58 27.92 -23.56
N SER A 906 19.72 27.79 -22.87
CA SER A 906 20.06 28.69 -21.74
C SER A 906 20.56 30.08 -22.18
N ALA A 907 20.87 30.26 -23.47
CA ALA A 907 21.16 31.53 -24.12
C ALA A 907 21.01 31.38 -25.64
N ASP A 908 20.97 32.49 -26.40
CA ASP A 908 20.84 32.46 -27.87
C ASP A 908 21.97 31.65 -28.53
N ARG A 909 21.71 30.39 -28.90
CA ARG A 909 22.69 29.49 -29.52
C ARG A 909 22.15 28.91 -30.83
N SER A 910 23.04 28.62 -31.78
CA SER A 910 22.63 28.13 -33.10
C SER A 910 22.24 26.65 -33.06
N VAL A 911 21.10 26.33 -33.66
CA VAL A 911 20.70 24.97 -34.01
C VAL A 911 20.96 24.76 -35.49
N THR A 912 21.78 23.78 -35.87
CA THR A 912 22.17 23.56 -37.28
C THR A 912 22.13 22.09 -37.66
N GLY A 913 21.51 21.75 -38.80
CA GLY A 913 21.48 20.37 -39.29
C GLY A 913 20.84 19.37 -38.33
N SER A 914 19.95 19.83 -37.45
CA SER A 914 19.44 19.05 -36.31
C SER A 914 17.92 18.83 -36.39
N SER A 915 17.40 17.87 -35.63
CA SER A 915 15.96 17.63 -35.46
C SER A 915 15.58 17.87 -34.00
N LEU A 916 14.62 18.77 -33.76
CA LEU A 916 14.03 19.02 -32.45
C LEU A 916 12.55 18.65 -32.50
N ALA A 917 12.09 17.79 -31.60
CA ALA A 917 10.68 17.43 -31.53
C ALA A 917 10.12 17.48 -30.10
N VAL A 918 8.99 18.16 -29.94
CA VAL A 918 8.12 18.02 -28.76
C VAL A 918 6.80 17.46 -29.24
N SER A 919 6.61 16.15 -29.08
CA SER A 919 5.53 15.43 -29.75
C SER A 919 4.77 14.46 -28.86
N ASP A 920 3.49 14.23 -29.17
CA ASP A 920 2.67 13.16 -28.56
C ASP A 920 2.62 13.17 -27.02
N ASN A 921 2.89 14.31 -26.39
CA ASN A 921 2.82 14.43 -24.93
C ASN A 921 1.38 14.69 -24.49
N LEU A 922 1.01 14.19 -23.31
CA LEU A 922 -0.34 14.22 -22.76
C LEU A 922 -0.35 14.90 -21.39
N GLN A 923 -1.20 15.93 -21.24
CA GLN A 923 -1.54 16.50 -19.95
C GLN A 923 -3.04 16.32 -19.68
N GLN A 924 -3.38 15.85 -18.49
CA GLN A 924 -4.75 15.51 -18.09
C GLN A 924 -5.06 16.00 -16.68
N SER A 925 -6.24 16.60 -16.49
CA SER A 925 -6.84 16.88 -15.19
C SER A 925 -8.25 16.32 -15.13
N TYR A 926 -8.51 15.40 -14.21
CA TYR A 926 -9.77 14.70 -14.02
C TYR A 926 -10.36 14.95 -12.64
N ALA A 927 -11.67 15.16 -12.57
CA ALA A 927 -12.41 15.11 -11.32
C ALA A 927 -13.78 14.47 -11.54
N THR A 928 -14.13 13.48 -10.72
CA THR A 928 -15.44 12.80 -10.78
C THR A 928 -16.04 12.71 -9.37
N ALA A 929 -17.29 13.16 -9.17
CA ALA A 929 -17.91 13.01 -7.85
C ALA A 929 -18.27 11.55 -7.56
N ASN A 930 -19.13 10.95 -8.38
CA ASN A 930 -19.56 9.56 -8.20
C ASN A 930 -19.28 8.73 -9.45
N THR A 931 -18.62 7.59 -9.30
CA THR A 931 -18.41 6.58 -10.36
C THR A 931 -18.96 5.24 -9.90
N ALA A 932 -19.81 4.62 -10.73
CA ALA A 932 -20.36 3.29 -10.46
C ALA A 932 -20.29 2.39 -11.69
N THR A 933 -19.86 1.14 -11.49
CA THR A 933 -20.02 0.06 -12.46
C THR A 933 -20.78 -1.08 -11.80
N ASN A 934 -22.02 -1.34 -12.25
CA ASN A 934 -22.87 -2.39 -11.69
C ASN A 934 -23.15 -3.46 -12.73
N THR A 935 -22.84 -4.71 -12.42
CA THR A 935 -23.10 -5.85 -13.31
C THR A 935 -24.02 -6.84 -12.62
N VAL A 936 -25.15 -7.16 -13.24
CA VAL A 936 -26.05 -8.23 -12.79
C VAL A 936 -26.19 -9.28 -13.89
N THR A 937 -25.88 -10.53 -13.56
CA THR A 937 -26.00 -11.65 -14.49
C THR A 937 -26.85 -12.78 -13.88
N LEU A 938 -27.88 -13.21 -14.60
CA LEU A 938 -28.67 -14.40 -14.29
C LEU A 938 -28.57 -15.38 -15.46
N HIS A 939 -28.05 -16.59 -15.19
CA HIS A 939 -28.01 -17.68 -16.16
C HIS A 939 -28.84 -18.86 -15.66
N ALA A 940 -29.89 -19.22 -16.40
CA ALA A 940 -30.71 -20.37 -16.06
C ALA A 940 -31.31 -21.13 -17.25
N THR A 941 -31.86 -22.33 -17.01
CA THR A 941 -32.76 -22.95 -17.99
C THR A 941 -34.20 -22.48 -17.75
N THR A 942 -34.63 -22.47 -16.49
CA THR A 942 -35.94 -21.96 -16.06
C THR A 942 -35.76 -20.96 -14.93
N SER A 943 -36.42 -19.81 -15.00
CA SER A 943 -36.46 -18.83 -13.91
C SER A 943 -37.87 -18.28 -13.68
N ASP A 944 -38.26 -18.18 -12.41
CA ASP A 944 -39.48 -17.48 -11.96
C ASP A 944 -39.17 -16.29 -11.02
N VAL A 945 -37.92 -15.83 -11.01
CA VAL A 945 -37.41 -14.83 -10.06
C VAL A 945 -37.40 -13.44 -10.68
N ALA A 946 -37.72 -12.44 -9.86
CA ALA A 946 -37.43 -11.05 -10.22
C ALA A 946 -35.96 -10.72 -9.93
N THR A 947 -35.28 -10.10 -10.89
CA THR A 947 -33.92 -9.58 -10.72
C THR A 947 -33.91 -8.06 -10.78
N LEU A 948 -33.22 -7.42 -9.84
CA LEU A 948 -33.17 -5.98 -9.67
C LEU A 948 -31.73 -5.47 -9.60
N ALA A 949 -31.44 -4.42 -10.37
CA ALA A 949 -30.31 -3.53 -10.13
C ALA A 949 -30.82 -2.10 -9.97
N VAL A 950 -30.50 -1.47 -8.85
CA VAL A 950 -30.78 -0.06 -8.55
C VAL A 950 -29.46 0.65 -8.29
N ASN A 951 -29.25 1.74 -9.01
CA ASN A 951 -28.15 2.65 -8.80
C ASN A 951 -28.67 4.05 -8.53
N THR A 952 -28.31 4.62 -7.39
CA THR A 952 -28.62 6.00 -7.00
C THR A 952 -27.31 6.76 -6.81
N GLN A 953 -27.15 7.86 -7.53
CA GLN A 953 -25.99 8.74 -7.40
C GLN A 953 -26.46 10.18 -7.21
N THR A 954 -26.11 10.78 -6.08
CA THR A 954 -26.48 12.15 -5.75
C THR A 954 -25.24 13.03 -5.58
N LEU A 955 -25.25 14.17 -6.25
CA LEU A 955 -24.33 15.29 -6.02
C LEU A 955 -25.15 16.51 -5.60
N ALA A 956 -24.99 16.94 -4.35
CA ALA A 956 -25.59 18.18 -3.86
C ALA A 956 -24.62 19.34 -4.08
N GLY A 957 -25.14 20.49 -4.51
CA GLY A 957 -24.40 21.72 -4.67
C GLY A 957 -24.70 22.73 -3.58
N PRO A 958 -23.77 23.66 -3.33
CA PRO A 958 -23.97 24.74 -2.37
C PRO A 958 -25.20 25.59 -2.73
N VAL A 959 -25.94 26.02 -1.71
CA VAL A 959 -27.02 27.01 -1.84
C VAL A 959 -26.45 28.42 -2.12
N THR A 960 -25.14 28.61 -1.98
CA THR A 960 -24.42 29.87 -2.19
C THR A 960 -23.33 29.76 -3.28
N ALA A 961 -23.28 30.73 -4.20
CA ALA A 961 -22.52 30.72 -5.46
C ALA A 961 -20.97 30.75 -5.37
N ASN A 962 -20.35 30.32 -4.27
CA ASN A 962 -18.90 30.33 -4.09
C ASN A 962 -18.29 28.93 -4.20
N GLY A 963 -17.90 28.53 -5.41
CA GLY A 963 -16.73 27.69 -5.69
C GLY A 963 -16.65 26.25 -5.15
N THR A 964 -17.65 25.74 -4.41
CA THR A 964 -17.68 24.32 -4.00
C THR A 964 -18.38 23.47 -5.07
N GLY A 965 -17.69 22.44 -5.56
CA GLY A 965 -18.14 21.60 -6.68
C GLY A 965 -17.03 20.71 -7.23
N VAL A 966 -17.24 20.19 -8.44
CA VAL A 966 -16.26 19.36 -9.16
C VAL A 966 -15.49 20.23 -10.15
N VAL A 967 -14.23 20.52 -9.86
CA VAL A 967 -13.44 21.49 -10.62
C VAL A 967 -12.14 20.86 -11.13
N THR A 968 -11.90 21.04 -12.43
CA THR A 968 -10.61 20.71 -13.07
C THR A 968 -10.00 21.92 -13.75
N THR A 969 -8.69 22.08 -13.62
CA THR A 969 -7.91 23.07 -14.36
C THR A 969 -6.65 22.45 -14.92
N SER A 970 -6.42 22.62 -16.23
CA SER A 970 -5.24 22.12 -16.92
C SER A 970 -4.56 23.21 -17.75
N ASP A 971 -3.35 23.62 -17.37
CA ASP A 971 -2.53 24.62 -18.05
C ASP A 971 -1.29 23.96 -18.66
N LEU A 972 -1.23 23.87 -19.98
CA LEU A 972 -0.16 23.20 -20.71
C LEU A 972 0.68 24.20 -21.50
N GLU A 973 2.00 24.09 -21.38
CA GLU A 973 2.96 24.77 -22.24
C GLU A 973 3.77 23.77 -23.07
N VAL A 974 3.89 24.02 -24.37
CA VAL A 974 4.69 23.23 -25.30
C VAL A 974 5.62 24.17 -26.04
N THR A 975 6.93 23.93 -25.94
CA THR A 975 7.90 24.86 -26.50
C THR A 975 9.20 24.22 -26.96
N ALA A 976 9.78 24.81 -28.00
CA ALA A 976 11.17 24.58 -28.39
C ALA A 976 11.80 25.88 -28.92
N SER A 977 13.12 26.05 -28.82
CA SER A 977 13.84 27.20 -29.39
C SER A 977 14.02 27.06 -30.92
N ALA A 978 13.70 28.10 -31.70
CA ALA A 978 13.71 28.06 -33.18
C ALA A 978 14.77 28.92 -33.89
N GLY A 979 15.91 29.20 -33.25
CA GLY A 979 17.11 29.70 -33.94
C GLY A 979 17.75 28.63 -34.83
N VAL A 980 17.02 28.16 -35.85
CA VAL A 980 17.35 26.98 -36.67
C VAL A 980 17.89 27.31 -38.06
N THR A 981 18.96 26.64 -38.47
CA THR A 981 19.53 26.69 -39.82
C THR A 981 19.67 25.28 -40.40
N ALA A 982 19.04 25.00 -41.55
CA ALA A 982 19.01 23.66 -42.14
C ALA A 982 18.57 22.56 -41.15
N SER A 983 17.60 22.85 -40.28
CA SER A 983 17.11 21.95 -39.23
C SER A 983 15.60 21.75 -39.32
N ASP A 984 15.09 20.75 -38.61
CA ASP A 984 13.67 20.48 -38.46
C ASP A 984 13.23 20.75 -37.01
N LEU A 985 12.16 21.50 -36.84
CA LEU A 985 11.49 21.72 -35.56
C LEU A 985 10.04 21.27 -35.65
N THR A 986 9.63 20.35 -34.77
CA THR A 986 8.28 19.79 -34.74
C THR A 986 7.64 19.94 -33.37
N LEU A 987 6.48 20.59 -33.32
CA LEU A 987 5.61 20.67 -32.15
C LEU A 987 4.25 20.05 -32.52
N ASP A 988 4.10 18.74 -32.40
CA ASP A 988 2.98 17.99 -33.00
C ASP A 988 2.31 17.01 -32.01
N GLY A 989 1.00 16.78 -32.15
CA GLY A 989 0.31 15.72 -31.41
C GLY A 989 0.18 15.90 -29.89
N ASN A 990 0.58 17.05 -29.33
CA ASN A 990 0.48 17.27 -27.88
C ASN A 990 -0.97 17.53 -27.46
N ARG A 991 -1.43 16.86 -26.40
CA ARG A 991 -2.83 16.90 -25.95
C ARG A 991 -2.94 17.44 -24.53
N ASN A 992 -3.83 18.42 -24.34
CA ASN A 992 -4.25 18.92 -23.05
C ASN A 992 -5.74 18.62 -22.83
N GLN A 993 -6.08 17.94 -21.73
CA GLN A 993 -7.45 17.58 -21.40
C GLN A 993 -7.79 17.97 -19.95
N SER A 994 -8.91 18.66 -19.76
CA SER A 994 -9.50 18.95 -18.47
C SER A 994 -10.93 18.41 -18.49
N VAL A 995 -11.25 17.45 -17.62
CA VAL A 995 -12.56 16.79 -17.62
C VAL A 995 -13.11 16.74 -16.20
N ALA A 996 -14.24 17.42 -15.99
CA ALA A 996 -15.00 17.36 -14.75
C ALA A 996 -16.33 16.63 -14.99
N THR A 997 -16.62 15.62 -14.18
CA THR A 997 -17.86 14.84 -14.25
C THR A 997 -18.55 14.84 -12.89
N GLY A 998 -19.85 15.12 -12.84
CA GLY A 998 -20.62 14.94 -11.60
C GLY A 998 -20.79 13.45 -11.31
N ASN A 999 -21.76 12.83 -11.96
CA ASN A 999 -22.06 11.40 -11.82
C ASN A 999 -21.73 10.66 -13.12
N LEU A 1000 -21.05 9.53 -13.00
CA LEU A 1000 -20.74 8.59 -14.07
C LEU A 1000 -21.20 7.19 -13.66
N GLU A 1001 -22.02 6.56 -14.48
CA GLU A 1001 -22.42 5.17 -14.26
C GLU A 1001 -22.44 4.35 -15.54
N THR A 1002 -22.11 3.08 -15.37
CA THR A 1002 -22.37 2.01 -16.33
C THR A 1002 -23.04 0.87 -15.57
N SER A 1003 -24.24 0.50 -15.99
CA SER A 1003 -24.91 -0.68 -15.44
C SER A 1003 -25.33 -1.64 -16.54
N THR A 1004 -25.16 -2.94 -16.28
CA THR A 1004 -25.48 -4.00 -17.22
C THR A 1004 -26.34 -5.06 -16.55
N LEU A 1005 -27.44 -5.47 -17.18
CA LEU A 1005 -28.32 -6.55 -16.73
C LEU A 1005 -28.44 -7.63 -17.82
N THR A 1006 -27.83 -8.79 -17.60
CA THR A 1006 -27.91 -9.93 -18.51
C THR A 1006 -28.77 -11.05 -17.92
N ILE A 1007 -29.84 -11.43 -18.60
CA ILE A 1007 -30.67 -12.59 -18.25
C ILE A 1007 -30.66 -13.59 -19.42
N ALA A 1008 -30.05 -14.75 -19.18
CA ALA A 1008 -30.01 -15.86 -20.12
C ALA A 1008 -30.83 -17.02 -19.55
N ALA A 1009 -32.12 -17.08 -19.90
CA ALA A 1009 -33.03 -18.15 -19.49
C ALA A 1009 -33.83 -18.73 -20.66
N THR A 1010 -34.06 -20.06 -20.67
CA THR A 1010 -34.88 -20.72 -21.71
C THR A 1010 -36.38 -20.54 -21.45
N ASN A 1011 -36.79 -20.61 -20.18
CA ASN A 1011 -38.15 -20.36 -19.72
C ASN A 1011 -38.11 -19.26 -18.64
N VAL A 1012 -38.85 -18.17 -18.81
CA VAL A 1012 -39.05 -17.13 -17.81
C VAL A 1012 -40.53 -17.04 -17.50
N ASP A 1013 -40.93 -17.46 -16.29
CA ASP A 1013 -42.31 -17.40 -15.85
C ASP A 1013 -42.62 -16.02 -15.23
N PRO A 1014 -43.82 -15.45 -15.45
CA PRO A 1014 -44.22 -14.19 -14.82
C PRO A 1014 -44.38 -14.37 -13.31
N VAL A 1015 -43.76 -13.48 -12.51
CA VAL A 1015 -43.89 -13.50 -11.04
C VAL A 1015 -45.38 -13.26 -10.67
N PRO A 1016 -46.05 -14.18 -9.94
CA PRO A 1016 -47.47 -14.03 -9.59
C PRO A 1016 -47.69 -12.80 -8.70
N GLY A 1017 -48.53 -11.85 -9.13
CA GLY A 1017 -48.90 -10.66 -8.36
C GLY A 1017 -48.30 -9.31 -8.83
N SER A 1018 -47.57 -9.29 -9.94
CA SER A 1018 -46.96 -8.09 -10.51
C SER A 1018 -47.98 -7.05 -11.01
N ALA A 1019 -48.16 -5.95 -10.26
CA ALA A 1019 -48.95 -4.81 -10.66
C ALA A 1019 -48.04 -3.70 -11.21
N GLY A 1020 -47.75 -3.74 -12.52
CA GLY A 1020 -47.22 -2.62 -13.30
C GLY A 1020 -45.77 -2.18 -12.99
N ALA A 1021 -45.07 -1.70 -14.03
CA ALA A 1021 -43.75 -1.09 -13.91
C ALA A 1021 -43.86 0.25 -13.15
N GLY A 1022 -43.50 0.24 -11.87
CA GLY A 1022 -43.36 1.44 -11.02
C GLY A 1022 -41.88 1.76 -10.77
N HIS A 1023 -41.59 3.05 -10.55
CA HIS A 1023 -40.28 3.55 -10.15
C HIS A 1023 -39.91 2.97 -8.77
N ALA A 1024 -38.66 2.52 -8.59
CA ALA A 1024 -38.18 2.00 -7.32
C ALA A 1024 -37.63 3.16 -6.47
N GLU A 1025 -38.31 3.51 -5.38
CA GLU A 1025 -37.74 4.38 -4.33
C GLU A 1025 -37.15 3.50 -3.21
N TYR A 1026 -36.17 4.04 -2.48
CA TYR A 1026 -35.54 3.42 -1.31
C TYR A 1026 -36.58 2.72 -0.41
N GLY A 1027 -36.45 1.40 -0.23
CA GLY A 1027 -37.37 0.60 0.59
C GLY A 1027 -38.60 0.04 -0.13
N SER A 1028 -38.72 0.17 -1.45
CA SER A 1028 -39.79 -0.47 -2.25
C SER A 1028 -39.23 -1.20 -3.48
N LEU A 1029 -39.46 -2.52 -3.55
CA LEU A 1029 -39.06 -3.33 -4.70
C LEU A 1029 -40.07 -3.14 -5.86
N PRO A 1030 -39.62 -2.81 -7.09
CA PRO A 1030 -40.49 -2.77 -8.26
C PRO A 1030 -40.92 -4.20 -8.63
N SER A 1031 -42.17 -4.37 -9.08
CA SER A 1031 -42.79 -5.68 -9.31
C SER A 1031 -42.51 -6.31 -10.69
N GLY A 1032 -41.45 -5.90 -11.39
CA GLY A 1032 -41.07 -6.44 -12.71
C GLY A 1032 -40.13 -7.65 -12.63
N ASN A 1033 -40.25 -8.61 -13.56
CA ASN A 1033 -39.36 -9.78 -13.64
C ASN A 1033 -37.86 -9.40 -13.79
N ALA A 1034 -37.56 -8.24 -14.39
CA ALA A 1034 -36.22 -7.73 -14.58
C ALA A 1034 -36.26 -6.20 -14.58
N THR A 1035 -35.59 -5.56 -13.62
CA THR A 1035 -35.56 -4.09 -13.52
C THR A 1035 -34.13 -3.60 -13.37
N LEU A 1036 -33.75 -2.68 -14.26
CA LEU A 1036 -32.54 -1.89 -14.16
C LEU A 1036 -32.96 -0.42 -13.98
N SER A 1037 -32.61 0.20 -12.85
CA SER A 1037 -32.95 1.58 -12.52
C SER A 1037 -31.69 2.36 -12.17
N SER A 1038 -31.55 3.55 -12.75
CA SER A 1038 -30.45 4.47 -12.48
C SER A 1038 -31.03 5.86 -12.23
N GLU A 1039 -30.89 6.35 -11.00
CA GLU A 1039 -31.27 7.70 -10.59
C GLU A 1039 -30.00 8.52 -10.35
N GLN A 1040 -29.78 9.54 -11.19
CA GLN A 1040 -28.66 10.46 -11.04
C GLN A 1040 -29.16 11.88 -10.76
N GLY A 1041 -28.91 12.37 -9.56
CA GLY A 1041 -29.34 13.69 -9.09
C GLY A 1041 -28.17 14.67 -9.00
N ILE A 1042 -28.36 15.86 -9.58
CA ILE A 1042 -27.55 17.04 -9.26
C ILE A 1042 -28.49 18.09 -8.69
N THR A 1043 -28.39 18.39 -7.40
CA THR A 1043 -29.29 19.31 -6.70
C THR A 1043 -28.57 20.59 -6.28
N GLY A 1044 -29.25 21.74 -6.26
CA GLY A 1044 -28.61 23.04 -5.96
C GLY A 1044 -27.93 23.70 -7.17
N ALA A 1045 -26.96 24.61 -6.94
CA ALA A 1045 -26.13 25.21 -7.99
C ALA A 1045 -24.67 24.68 -7.96
N PRO A 1046 -24.42 23.34 -7.97
CA PRO A 1046 -23.07 22.80 -8.00
C PRO A 1046 -22.39 23.17 -9.31
N THR A 1047 -21.16 23.67 -9.21
CA THR A 1047 -20.33 23.95 -10.37
C THR A 1047 -19.56 22.69 -10.74
N VAL A 1048 -20.03 21.96 -11.75
CA VAL A 1048 -19.14 21.07 -12.52
C VAL A 1048 -18.44 21.96 -13.54
N SER A 1049 -17.12 22.12 -13.42
CA SER A 1049 -16.35 23.06 -14.23
C SER A 1049 -15.02 22.46 -14.67
N ALA A 1050 -14.69 22.64 -15.94
CA ALA A 1050 -13.41 22.26 -16.52
C ALA A 1050 -12.83 23.43 -17.31
N SER A 1051 -11.52 23.67 -17.18
CA SER A 1051 -10.80 24.70 -17.92
C SER A 1051 -9.47 24.16 -18.40
N ALA A 1052 -9.21 24.26 -19.71
CA ALA A 1052 -7.95 23.86 -20.32
C ALA A 1052 -7.36 25.02 -21.13
N THR A 1053 -6.09 25.34 -20.89
CA THR A 1053 -5.31 26.32 -21.65
C THR A 1053 -4.08 25.64 -22.24
N THR A 1054 -3.80 25.86 -23.52
CA THR A 1054 -2.57 25.37 -24.13
C THR A 1054 -1.85 26.52 -24.83
N ASN A 1055 -0.60 26.74 -24.43
CA ASN A 1055 0.30 27.66 -25.10
C ASN A 1055 1.34 26.84 -25.87
N VAL A 1056 1.27 26.89 -27.20
CA VAL A 1056 2.33 26.33 -28.05
C VAL A 1056 3.07 27.48 -28.71
N PHE A 1057 4.37 27.56 -28.45
CA PHE A 1057 5.16 28.67 -28.95
C PHE A 1057 6.60 28.25 -29.23
N ASN A 1058 7.25 29.05 -30.06
CA ASN A 1058 8.69 29.08 -30.19
C ASN A 1058 9.24 29.96 -29.07
N HIS A 1059 10.21 29.49 -28.29
CA HIS A 1059 10.84 30.25 -27.20
C HIS A 1059 11.82 31.32 -27.72
N ASP A 1060 11.33 32.27 -28.53
CA ASP A 1060 12.12 33.35 -29.13
C ASP A 1060 12.09 34.64 -28.29
N ALA A 1061 11.27 34.68 -27.22
CA ALA A 1061 11.03 35.86 -26.40
C ALA A 1061 12.29 36.38 -25.67
N THR A 1062 13.37 35.60 -25.65
CA THR A 1062 14.68 35.97 -25.11
C THR A 1062 15.76 36.19 -26.17
N ASP A 1063 15.43 36.03 -27.48
CA ASP A 1063 16.41 36.22 -28.56
C ASP A 1063 16.74 37.70 -28.77
N ALA A 1064 17.90 38.11 -28.26
CA ALA A 1064 18.43 39.45 -28.46
C ALA A 1064 19.00 39.64 -29.87
N SER A 1065 19.17 38.54 -30.62
CA SER A 1065 19.88 38.48 -31.90
C SER A 1065 18.95 38.44 -33.13
N ALA A 1066 17.61 38.37 -32.93
CA ALA A 1066 16.59 38.35 -33.98
C ALA A 1066 16.90 37.34 -35.10
N ARG A 1067 17.27 36.11 -34.74
CA ARG A 1067 17.73 35.10 -35.69
C ARG A 1067 16.54 34.56 -36.47
N ILE A 1068 16.77 34.36 -37.76
CA ILE A 1068 15.76 33.87 -38.69
C ILE A 1068 15.82 32.33 -38.76
N VAL A 1069 14.66 31.71 -38.91
CA VAL A 1069 14.53 30.34 -39.41
C VAL A 1069 15.08 30.33 -40.85
N ASP A 1070 16.25 29.74 -41.08
CA ASP A 1070 16.91 29.70 -42.40
C ASP A 1070 17.00 28.25 -42.92
N GLN A 1071 16.55 28.01 -44.16
CA GLN A 1071 16.58 26.69 -44.81
C GLN A 1071 16.02 25.52 -43.93
N SER A 1072 15.14 25.84 -42.99
CA SER A 1072 14.66 24.93 -41.94
C SER A 1072 13.16 24.66 -42.12
N THR A 1073 12.68 23.54 -41.59
CA THR A 1073 11.24 23.29 -41.46
C THR A 1073 10.80 23.53 -40.02
N VAL A 1074 9.70 24.26 -39.87
CA VAL A 1074 9.01 24.40 -38.58
C VAL A 1074 7.60 23.91 -38.79
N SER A 1075 7.23 22.87 -38.07
CA SER A 1075 5.91 22.26 -38.13
C SER A 1075 5.19 22.38 -36.80
N LEU A 1076 3.94 22.81 -36.87
CA LEU A 1076 3.01 22.90 -35.76
C LEU A 1076 1.71 22.22 -36.24
N GLY A 1077 1.46 21.02 -35.76
CA GLY A 1077 0.34 20.19 -36.19
C GLY A 1077 -0.37 19.56 -35.00
N SER A 1078 -1.58 19.05 -35.23
CA SER A 1078 -2.27 18.05 -34.38
C SER A 1078 -2.34 18.26 -32.86
N ASN A 1079 -2.00 19.44 -32.34
CA ASN A 1079 -2.10 19.77 -30.92
C ASN A 1079 -3.58 19.98 -30.56
N GLN A 1080 -4.02 19.42 -29.43
CA GLN A 1080 -5.43 19.41 -29.04
C GLN A 1080 -5.61 19.93 -27.61
N THR A 1081 -6.59 20.82 -27.42
CA THR A 1081 -7.03 21.29 -26.10
C THR A 1081 -8.50 20.95 -25.92
N THR A 1082 -8.84 20.21 -24.86
CA THR A 1082 -10.22 19.81 -24.55
C THR A 1082 -10.55 20.21 -23.11
N ALA A 1083 -11.62 20.98 -22.94
CA ALA A 1083 -12.24 21.22 -21.64
C ALA A 1083 -13.68 20.68 -21.69
N GLN A 1084 -14.00 19.73 -20.82
CA GLN A 1084 -15.31 19.07 -20.79
C GLN A 1084 -15.86 19.07 -19.36
N ALA A 1085 -17.07 19.62 -19.20
CA ALA A 1085 -17.84 19.52 -17.97
C ALA A 1085 -19.13 18.74 -18.26
N THR A 1086 -19.30 17.61 -17.59
CA THR A 1086 -20.48 16.73 -17.73
C THR A 1086 -21.18 16.65 -16.39
N GLY A 1087 -22.45 17.01 -16.32
CA GLY A 1087 -23.23 16.83 -15.08
C GLY A 1087 -23.39 15.35 -14.77
N ASN A 1088 -24.22 14.68 -15.56
CA ASN A 1088 -24.56 13.27 -15.42
C ASN A 1088 -24.25 12.52 -16.71
N SER A 1089 -23.69 11.33 -16.60
CA SER A 1089 -23.45 10.40 -17.71
C SER A 1089 -23.82 8.99 -17.27
N SER A 1090 -24.63 8.31 -18.07
CA SER A 1090 -25.05 6.92 -17.83
C SER A 1090 -24.99 6.09 -19.10
N SER A 1091 -24.73 4.80 -18.92
CA SER A 1091 -24.89 3.75 -19.94
C SER A 1091 -25.61 2.57 -19.30
N LEU A 1092 -26.72 2.15 -19.90
CA LEU A 1092 -27.53 1.03 -19.44
C LEU A 1092 -27.63 0.01 -20.57
N ASP A 1093 -27.12 -1.20 -20.34
CA ASP A 1093 -27.08 -2.30 -21.31
C ASP A 1093 -27.84 -3.56 -20.84
#